data_AF-A0AA36JRN2-F1
#
_entry.id   AF-A0AA36JRN2-F1
#
_cell.length_a   1.000
_cell.length_b   1.000
_cell.length_c   1.000
_cell.angle_alpha   90.00
_cell.angle_beta   90.00
_cell.angle_gamma   90.00
#
_symmetry.space_group_name_H-M   'P 1'
#
loop_
_entity.id
_entity.type
_entity.pdbx_description
1 polymer ?
#
loop_
_entity_poly.entity_id
_entity_poly.type
_entity_poly.pdbx_seq_one_letter_code
_entity_poly.pdbx_strand_id
1 'polypeptide(L)'
;MADASRDLAQGTIEVMVSESVCAKERMEAREVEEAYQKFEESEEHIKELEDRGAISADEARRLRTRGKMHQQEDSEKKPKISSAVLAGADHKTNEQIIEEALKAKKGFWLMEFFRKALRLDKLNDIINKEKSKRRKPTYIHRFPYTRAMVKTGMSFELFTFFLVACNGVLTGVQISACGQGYGEPKPQMSRSKTAMLLGVFNPTAVWAQVADRVLWEAMGSAGFRSGYRRSEDVLIASDAVCTDSQEVLQPFFLCEPPEQVRVFITLFCISVALGLIIHHPAAVSFYRRLTRAQPPQSQRRGLGYTACKAYGIFPIVQLPESHFQMVGWLLVVSLLLACHSHLAPRFFLFASFGLYFLYFGQLYCESKHGGHGALLLPSVLLLLALSGGPLGSPWSLVFIKLFLGTIYLAGAVSKVVVSGVFGKPWLGSTMQAYILDAMWSRPHPSALVRAAQRFLLQRWYLCTSMALFGLVFEFGWLPLVIFGGKLGSVLAAAVAFSFHLGVDLLQGLDFKPFWCPVFWAFLPDVQALWYGQDVVNDWEVLAQGFEEEPCRWLMSAAYLLLQVAVSLRFLDCREGMECLPLTCCPMFAVPRNLFDKEIRGGVMTDLDLRGGGHVDFAYNFFPWLTDLPLSGKDLNQMPGRVLFWMSTLHVDDQLKRLVKPEHMDKELMICANFEVSPLLHTKLLELLHHLEQACPDDWADAAKVTSLIELQAECRRLFEAHAVNLEAQDASCSFQAKGTPDLLNWMNFFTPTECHPYVAAQ
;
A
#
# COMPACT_ATOMS: atom_id res chain seq x y z
N MET A 1 -15.87 -43.45 -22.75
CA MET A 1 -16.43 -43.15 -24.09
C MET A 1 -17.46 -42.02 -24.05
N ALA A 2 -18.35 -41.96 -23.05
CA ALA A 2 -19.31 -40.86 -22.91
C ALA A 2 -18.63 -39.48 -22.69
N ASP A 3 -17.57 -39.40 -21.90
CA ASP A 3 -16.85 -38.13 -21.67
C ASP A 3 -16.08 -37.66 -22.92
N ALA A 4 -15.44 -38.59 -23.64
CA ALA A 4 -14.77 -38.29 -24.91
C ALA A 4 -15.76 -37.80 -25.99
N SER A 5 -17.02 -38.28 -25.97
CA SER A 5 -18.07 -37.80 -26.86
C SER A 5 -18.61 -36.42 -26.47
N ARG A 6 -18.54 -36.07 -25.17
CA ARG A 6 -18.97 -34.77 -24.65
C ARG A 6 -17.94 -33.69 -24.92
N ASP A 7 -16.65 -34.02 -24.80
CA ASP A 7 -15.54 -33.11 -25.12
C ASP A 7 -15.40 -32.87 -26.64
N LEU A 8 -15.84 -33.83 -27.47
CA LEU A 8 -15.94 -33.65 -28.92
C LEU A 8 -17.09 -32.71 -29.30
N ALA A 9 -18.21 -32.75 -28.58
CA ALA A 9 -19.38 -31.93 -28.85
C ALA A 9 -19.24 -30.46 -28.40
N GLN A 10 -18.27 -30.16 -27.53
CA GLN A 10 -18.03 -28.81 -26.99
C GLN A 10 -16.89 -28.05 -27.70
N GLY A 11 -16.25 -28.62 -28.73
CA GLY A 11 -15.11 -28.00 -29.42
C GLY A 11 -13.83 -27.89 -28.57
N THR A 12 -13.84 -28.42 -27.34
CA THR A 12 -12.73 -28.34 -26.38
C THR A 12 -11.49 -29.07 -26.90
N ILE A 13 -11.67 -30.18 -27.61
CA ILE A 13 -10.57 -30.95 -28.21
C ILE A 13 -9.93 -30.17 -29.37
N GLU A 14 -10.74 -29.49 -30.20
CA GLU A 14 -10.22 -28.67 -31.30
C GLU A 14 -9.43 -27.47 -30.77
N VAL A 15 -9.89 -26.84 -29.68
CA VAL A 15 -9.14 -25.76 -29.01
C VAL A 15 -7.83 -26.28 -28.41
N MET A 16 -7.84 -27.43 -27.72
CA MET A 16 -6.61 -28.02 -27.17
C MET A 16 -5.61 -28.46 -28.25
N VAL A 17 -6.09 -28.99 -29.38
CA VAL A 17 -5.25 -29.35 -30.52
C VAL A 17 -4.68 -28.08 -31.17
N SER A 18 -5.50 -27.05 -31.37
CA SER A 18 -5.08 -25.73 -31.86
C SER A 18 -4.02 -25.09 -30.96
N GLU A 19 -4.21 -25.09 -29.64
CA GLU A 19 -3.23 -24.56 -28.68
C GLU A 19 -1.92 -25.36 -28.68
N SER A 20 -2.01 -26.69 -28.83
CA SER A 20 -0.84 -27.58 -28.92
C SER A 20 -0.05 -27.35 -30.21
N VAL A 21 -0.74 -27.19 -31.34
CA VAL A 21 -0.13 -26.86 -32.64
C VAL A 21 0.52 -25.48 -32.58
N CYS A 22 -0.18 -24.46 -32.06
CA CYS A 22 0.36 -23.11 -31.89
C CYS A 22 1.55 -23.07 -30.89
N ALA A 23 1.55 -23.91 -29.86
CA ALA A 23 2.70 -24.05 -28.97
C ALA A 23 3.90 -24.69 -29.67
N LYS A 24 3.66 -25.71 -30.51
CA LYS A 24 4.70 -26.37 -31.31
C LYS A 24 5.31 -25.41 -32.33
N GLU A 25 4.48 -24.68 -33.07
CA GLU A 25 4.92 -23.66 -34.03
C GLU A 25 5.76 -22.56 -33.36
N ARG A 26 5.40 -22.12 -32.15
CA ARG A 26 6.22 -21.17 -31.38
C ARG A 26 7.55 -21.74 -30.92
N MET A 27 7.63 -23.04 -30.61
CA MET A 27 8.91 -23.67 -30.28
C MET A 27 9.79 -23.82 -31.52
N GLU A 28 9.22 -24.26 -32.64
CA GLU A 28 9.94 -24.37 -33.92
C GLU A 28 10.45 -22.98 -34.38
N ALA A 29 9.62 -21.94 -34.28
CA ALA A 29 10.03 -20.56 -34.59
C ALA A 29 11.19 -20.09 -33.69
N ARG A 30 11.14 -20.42 -32.39
CA ARG A 30 12.20 -20.07 -31.45
C ARG A 30 13.49 -20.85 -31.70
N GLU A 31 13.41 -22.14 -32.02
CA GLU A 31 14.58 -22.95 -32.37
C GLU A 31 15.24 -22.44 -33.65
N VAL A 32 14.45 -22.02 -34.64
CA VAL A 32 14.95 -21.38 -35.87
C VAL A 32 15.60 -20.03 -35.56
N GLU A 33 14.99 -19.20 -34.71
CA GLU A 33 15.55 -17.91 -34.30
C GLU A 33 16.85 -18.07 -33.51
N GLU A 34 16.92 -19.02 -32.57
CA GLU A 34 18.14 -19.34 -31.81
C GLU A 34 19.24 -19.90 -32.72
N ALA A 35 18.90 -20.75 -33.70
CA ALA A 35 19.85 -21.23 -34.70
C ALA A 35 20.37 -20.12 -35.60
N TYR A 36 19.49 -19.20 -36.02
CA TYR A 36 19.86 -18.05 -36.84
C TYR A 36 20.74 -17.06 -36.06
N GLN A 37 20.43 -16.77 -34.79
CA GLN A 37 21.28 -15.96 -33.93
C GLN A 37 22.66 -16.62 -33.70
N LYS A 38 22.71 -17.94 -33.47
CA LYS A 38 23.99 -18.67 -33.37
C LYS A 38 24.80 -18.60 -34.66
N PHE A 39 24.14 -18.58 -35.81
CA PHE A 39 24.78 -18.40 -37.11
C PHE A 39 25.32 -16.96 -37.29
N GLU A 40 24.50 -15.94 -37.01
CA GLU A 40 24.90 -14.53 -37.09
C GLU A 40 26.08 -14.20 -36.17
N GLU A 41 26.11 -14.83 -35.00
CA GLU A 41 27.16 -14.64 -33.98
C GLU A 41 28.37 -15.58 -34.17
N SER A 42 28.36 -16.43 -35.18
CA SER A 42 29.50 -17.32 -35.46
C SER A 42 30.71 -16.52 -35.96
N GLU A 43 31.90 -16.85 -35.47
CA GLU A 43 33.15 -16.17 -35.89
C GLU A 43 33.39 -16.25 -37.40
N GLU A 44 32.95 -17.34 -38.05
CA GLU A 44 33.07 -17.50 -39.50
C GLU A 44 32.18 -16.51 -40.25
N HIS A 45 30.92 -16.35 -39.83
CA HIS A 45 29.99 -15.41 -40.45
C HIS A 45 30.37 -13.95 -40.17
N ILE A 46 30.76 -13.63 -38.94
CA ILE A 46 31.24 -12.28 -38.58
C ILE A 46 32.47 -11.91 -39.40
N LYS A 47 33.43 -12.83 -39.55
CA LYS A 47 34.64 -12.60 -40.36
C LYS A 47 34.30 -12.45 -41.84
N GLU A 48 33.38 -13.25 -42.36
CA GLU A 48 32.91 -13.11 -43.75
C GLU A 48 32.25 -11.75 -44.01
N LEU A 49 31.41 -11.27 -43.09
CA LEU A 49 30.79 -9.94 -43.19
C LEU A 49 31.83 -8.81 -43.05
N GLU A 50 32.82 -8.96 -42.18
CA GLU A 50 33.93 -8.02 -42.01
C GLU A 50 34.81 -7.96 -43.27
N ASP A 51 35.19 -9.11 -43.84
CA ASP A 51 36.02 -9.22 -45.05
C ASP A 51 35.31 -8.67 -46.30
N ARG A 52 33.97 -8.80 -46.36
CA ARG A 52 33.13 -8.19 -47.42
C ARG A 52 32.88 -6.70 -47.22
N GLY A 53 33.27 -6.13 -46.08
CA GLY A 53 32.96 -4.74 -45.71
C GLY A 53 31.47 -4.48 -45.45
N ALA A 54 30.69 -5.53 -45.17
CA ALA A 54 29.26 -5.44 -44.88
C ALA A 54 28.97 -4.92 -43.47
N ILE A 55 29.91 -5.10 -42.54
CA ILE A 55 29.87 -4.58 -41.17
C ILE A 55 31.19 -3.89 -40.82
N SER A 56 31.15 -2.95 -39.88
CA SER A 56 32.34 -2.26 -39.40
C SER A 56 33.15 -3.12 -38.41
N ALA A 57 34.44 -2.82 -38.21
CA ALA A 57 35.27 -3.52 -37.24
C ALA A 57 34.75 -3.40 -35.79
N ASP A 58 34.11 -2.28 -35.42
CA ASP A 58 33.50 -2.13 -34.09
C ASP A 58 32.24 -2.99 -33.94
N GLU A 59 31.45 -3.10 -35.01
CA GLU A 59 30.26 -3.96 -35.05
C GLU A 59 30.63 -5.44 -35.02
N ALA A 60 31.67 -5.85 -35.76
CA ALA A 60 32.25 -7.19 -35.66
C ALA A 60 32.74 -7.48 -34.23
N ARG A 61 33.36 -6.50 -33.55
CA ARG A 61 33.78 -6.64 -32.15
C ARG A 61 32.59 -6.82 -31.19
N ARG A 62 31.48 -6.11 -31.41
CA ARG A 62 30.24 -6.26 -30.62
C ARG A 62 29.62 -7.64 -30.82
N LEU A 63 29.49 -8.10 -32.07
CA LEU A 63 28.94 -9.42 -32.40
C LEU A 63 29.79 -10.55 -31.81
N ARG A 64 31.13 -10.47 -31.90
CA ARG A 64 32.05 -11.44 -31.27
C ARG A 64 31.91 -11.47 -29.75
N THR A 65 31.69 -10.32 -29.13
CA THR A 65 31.49 -10.21 -27.68
C THR A 65 30.17 -10.86 -27.27
N ARG A 66 29.09 -10.59 -28.02
CA ARG A 66 27.77 -11.20 -27.81
C ARG A 66 27.81 -12.72 -27.96
N GLY A 67 28.42 -13.24 -29.03
CA GLY A 67 28.59 -14.68 -29.22
C GLY A 67 29.37 -15.37 -28.11
N LYS A 68 30.39 -14.72 -27.54
CA LYS A 68 31.14 -15.24 -26.38
C LYS A 68 30.30 -15.30 -25.10
N MET A 69 29.36 -14.37 -24.91
CA MET A 69 28.45 -14.41 -23.76
C MET A 69 27.47 -15.58 -23.88
N HIS A 70 26.88 -15.81 -25.06
CA HIS A 70 25.97 -16.93 -25.30
C HIS A 70 26.68 -18.30 -25.18
N GLN A 71 27.92 -18.43 -25.69
CA GLN A 71 28.71 -19.66 -25.50
C GLN A 71 29.08 -19.93 -24.03
N GLN A 72 29.20 -18.89 -23.21
CA GLN A 72 29.47 -19.04 -21.77
C GLN A 72 28.24 -19.44 -20.96
N GLU A 73 27.02 -19.08 -21.39
CA GLU A 73 25.79 -19.58 -20.77
C GLU A 73 25.60 -21.09 -20.99
N ASP A 74 26.01 -21.60 -22.16
CA ASP A 74 25.94 -23.04 -22.50
C ASP A 74 27.03 -23.88 -21.79
N SER A 75 28.09 -23.26 -21.25
CA SER A 75 29.16 -23.97 -20.54
C SER A 75 28.91 -24.06 -19.02
N GLU A 76 28.58 -25.26 -18.51
CA GLU A 76 28.27 -25.52 -17.08
C GLU A 76 29.39 -25.22 -16.06
N LYS A 77 30.56 -24.72 -16.49
CA LYS A 77 31.69 -24.39 -15.61
C LYS A 77 32.11 -22.94 -15.81
N LYS A 78 31.57 -22.03 -14.99
CA LYS A 78 31.92 -20.60 -15.00
C LYS A 78 33.29 -20.32 -14.36
N PRO A 79 34.34 -19.91 -15.09
CA PRO A 79 35.40 -19.10 -14.50
C PRO A 79 34.89 -17.66 -14.28
N LYS A 80 35.37 -17.02 -13.21
CA LYS A 80 35.04 -15.61 -12.88
C LYS A 80 35.62 -14.68 -13.94
N ILE A 81 34.76 -13.92 -14.60
CA ILE A 81 35.16 -12.86 -15.54
C ILE A 81 35.41 -11.58 -14.74
N SER A 82 36.49 -10.87 -15.11
CA SER A 82 36.86 -9.59 -14.51
C SER A 82 35.82 -8.49 -14.84
N SER A 83 35.60 -7.59 -13.89
CA SER A 83 34.63 -6.49 -13.93
C SER A 83 34.76 -5.54 -15.14
N ALA A 84 35.86 -5.61 -15.90
CA ALA A 84 36.08 -4.77 -17.08
C ALA A 84 35.27 -5.20 -18.32
N VAL A 85 34.79 -6.46 -18.39
CA VAL A 85 33.97 -6.95 -19.52
C VAL A 85 32.47 -6.75 -19.28
N LEU A 86 32.06 -6.64 -18.00
CA LEU A 86 30.68 -6.38 -17.57
C LEU A 86 30.24 -4.91 -17.67
N ALA A 87 31.15 -4.00 -18.02
CA ALA A 87 30.84 -2.57 -18.15
C ALA A 87 30.20 -2.19 -19.50
N GLY A 88 30.08 -3.13 -20.44
CA GLY A 88 29.62 -2.86 -21.81
C GLY A 88 28.18 -3.26 -22.15
N ALA A 89 27.52 -4.09 -21.35
CA ALA A 89 26.16 -4.55 -21.63
C ALA A 89 25.55 -5.15 -20.35
N ASP A 90 24.65 -4.42 -19.71
CA ASP A 90 23.37 -4.89 -19.15
C ASP A 90 22.86 -3.99 -18.03
N HIS A 91 21.62 -3.53 -18.19
CA HIS A 91 20.81 -2.96 -17.12
C HIS A 91 20.46 -4.07 -16.12
N LYS A 92 21.04 -4.04 -14.93
CA LYS A 92 20.62 -4.91 -13.83
C LYS A 92 19.19 -4.55 -13.41
N THR A 93 18.34 -5.55 -13.20
CA THR A 93 16.99 -5.33 -12.68
C THR A 93 17.04 -4.88 -11.22
N ASN A 94 16.04 -4.16 -10.71
CA ASN A 94 15.99 -3.79 -9.28
C ASN A 94 15.99 -5.01 -8.36
N GLU A 95 15.47 -6.16 -8.80
CA GLU A 95 15.66 -7.41 -8.08
C GLU A 95 17.13 -7.81 -8.01
N GLN A 96 17.89 -7.70 -9.10
CA GLN A 96 19.32 -7.98 -9.10
C GLN A 96 20.12 -6.92 -8.33
N ILE A 97 19.73 -5.65 -8.35
CA ILE A 97 20.40 -4.59 -7.58
C ILE A 97 20.08 -4.70 -6.08
N ILE A 98 18.83 -4.94 -5.71
CA ILE A 98 18.43 -5.22 -4.32
C ILE A 98 19.06 -6.53 -3.87
N GLU A 99 19.06 -7.57 -4.70
CA GLU A 99 19.69 -8.83 -4.37
C GLU A 99 21.22 -8.69 -4.34
N GLU A 100 21.84 -7.84 -5.16
CA GLU A 100 23.27 -7.53 -5.11
C GLU A 100 23.65 -6.62 -3.95
N ALA A 101 22.82 -5.66 -3.56
CA ALA A 101 23.00 -4.82 -2.38
C ALA A 101 22.77 -5.63 -1.10
N LEU A 102 21.81 -6.56 -1.11
CA LEU A 102 21.61 -7.56 -0.06
C LEU A 102 22.68 -8.68 -0.08
N LYS A 103 23.26 -9.00 -1.25
CA LYS A 103 24.41 -9.93 -1.41
C LYS A 103 25.75 -9.25 -1.22
N ALA A 104 25.82 -7.92 -1.22
CA ALA A 104 26.99 -7.14 -0.85
C ALA A 104 27.19 -7.34 0.65
N LYS A 105 27.87 -8.43 0.97
CA LYS A 105 28.07 -9.10 2.28
C LYS A 105 28.59 -8.23 3.44
N LYS A 106 28.63 -6.90 3.32
CA LYS A 106 29.29 -6.02 4.30
C LYS A 106 28.37 -5.06 5.07
N GLY A 107 27.08 -4.96 4.77
CA GLY A 107 26.24 -3.89 5.35
C GLY A 107 25.33 -4.26 6.54
N PHE A 108 24.66 -5.41 6.52
CA PHE A 108 23.48 -5.63 7.38
C PHE A 108 23.56 -6.90 8.22
N TRP A 109 24.46 -6.92 9.21
CA TRP A 109 24.60 -8.03 10.17
C TRP A 109 23.27 -8.39 10.86
N LEU A 110 22.41 -7.40 11.13
CA LEU A 110 21.10 -7.61 11.76
C LEU A 110 20.14 -8.44 10.87
N MET A 111 20.04 -8.12 9.58
CA MET A 111 19.21 -8.91 8.65
C MET A 111 19.76 -10.31 8.44
N GLU A 112 21.09 -10.46 8.44
CA GLU A 112 21.72 -11.78 8.33
C GLU A 112 21.53 -12.61 9.60
N PHE A 113 21.56 -11.97 10.78
CA PHE A 113 21.20 -12.58 12.06
C PHE A 113 19.75 -13.09 12.03
N PHE A 114 18.78 -12.24 11.64
CA PHE A 114 17.38 -12.68 11.54
C PHE A 114 17.19 -13.79 10.49
N ARG A 115 17.84 -13.68 9.33
CA ARG A 115 17.78 -14.70 8.27
C ARG A 115 18.30 -16.06 8.74
N LYS A 116 19.42 -16.08 9.48
CA LYS A 116 20.02 -17.31 10.04
C LYS A 116 19.22 -17.83 11.24
N ALA A 117 18.81 -16.96 12.16
CA ALA A 117 18.04 -17.32 13.35
C ALA A 117 16.69 -17.98 12.96
N LEU A 118 16.02 -17.45 11.93
CA LEU A 118 14.75 -17.97 11.43
C LEU A 118 14.91 -19.08 10.37
N ARG A 119 16.15 -19.51 10.05
CA ARG A 119 16.46 -20.51 9.00
C ARG A 119 15.85 -20.19 7.62
N LEU A 120 15.68 -18.90 7.32
CA LEU A 120 15.15 -18.43 6.04
C LEU A 120 16.11 -18.71 4.87
N ASP A 121 17.39 -18.90 5.16
CA ASP A 121 18.40 -19.40 4.23
C ASP A 121 18.09 -20.81 3.72
N LYS A 122 17.82 -21.77 4.62
CA LYS A 122 17.42 -23.13 4.26
C LYS A 122 16.11 -23.16 3.47
N LEU A 123 15.13 -22.34 3.88
CA LEU A 123 13.87 -22.24 3.17
C LEU A 123 14.07 -21.72 1.74
N ASN A 124 14.86 -20.66 1.56
CA ASN A 124 15.20 -20.14 0.24
C ASN A 124 15.95 -21.17 -0.62
N ASP A 125 16.86 -21.95 -0.05
CA ASP A 125 17.57 -23.00 -0.78
C ASP A 125 16.61 -24.09 -1.27
N ILE A 126 15.64 -24.49 -0.44
CA ILE A 126 14.60 -25.45 -0.83
C ILE A 126 13.72 -24.86 -1.94
N ILE A 127 13.26 -23.62 -1.79
CA ILE A 127 12.46 -22.91 -2.80
C ILE A 127 13.23 -22.82 -4.12
N ASN A 128 14.52 -22.49 -4.09
CA ASN A 128 15.34 -22.35 -5.29
C ASN A 128 15.62 -23.70 -5.97
N LYS A 129 15.86 -24.77 -5.19
CA LYS A 129 15.96 -26.14 -5.72
C LYS A 129 14.67 -26.56 -6.39
N GLU A 130 13.53 -26.25 -5.79
CA GLU A 130 12.21 -26.58 -6.34
C GLU A 130 11.90 -25.75 -7.60
N LYS A 131 12.22 -24.44 -7.61
CA LYS A 131 12.14 -23.59 -8.81
C LYS A 131 13.02 -24.14 -9.94
N SER A 132 14.27 -24.53 -9.64
CA SER A 132 15.19 -25.13 -10.62
C SER A 132 14.65 -26.44 -11.18
N LYS A 133 14.11 -27.31 -10.32
CA LYS A 133 13.43 -28.56 -10.73
C LYS A 133 12.25 -28.28 -11.67
N ARG A 134 11.44 -27.26 -11.36
CA ARG A 134 10.25 -26.86 -12.15
C ARG A 134 10.58 -26.17 -13.47
N ARG A 135 11.77 -25.56 -13.59
CA ARG A 135 12.25 -24.95 -14.85
C ARG A 135 12.70 -25.97 -15.90
N LYS A 136 12.96 -27.23 -15.50
CA LYS A 136 13.35 -28.26 -16.46
C LYS A 136 12.20 -28.54 -17.43
N PRO A 137 12.42 -28.54 -18.76
CA PRO A 137 11.35 -28.77 -19.75
C PRO A 137 10.70 -30.16 -19.62
N THR A 138 11.42 -31.13 -19.02
CA THR A 138 10.94 -32.48 -18.72
C THR A 138 10.07 -32.56 -17.46
N TYR A 139 9.94 -31.48 -16.69
CA TYR A 139 9.14 -31.49 -15.46
C TYR A 139 7.65 -31.37 -15.77
N ILE A 140 6.95 -32.49 -15.67
CA ILE A 140 5.48 -32.55 -15.77
C ILE A 140 4.90 -32.46 -14.36
N HIS A 141 4.18 -31.38 -14.06
CA HIS A 141 3.50 -31.25 -12.76
C HIS A 141 2.37 -32.28 -12.68
N ARG A 142 2.35 -33.11 -11.63
CA ARG A 142 1.35 -34.18 -11.43
C ARG A 142 -0.11 -33.67 -11.38
N PHE A 143 -0.28 -32.37 -11.19
CA PHE A 143 -1.56 -31.66 -11.14
C PHE A 143 -1.49 -30.41 -12.02
N PRO A 144 -2.14 -30.38 -13.20
CA PRO A 144 -1.99 -29.29 -14.17
C PRO A 144 -2.54 -27.94 -13.66
N TYR A 145 -3.59 -27.95 -12.84
CA TYR A 145 -4.15 -26.73 -12.23
C TYR A 145 -3.16 -26.01 -11.30
N THR A 146 -2.28 -26.75 -10.63
CA THR A 146 -1.24 -26.16 -9.77
C THR A 146 -0.14 -25.47 -10.57
N ARG A 147 0.02 -25.79 -11.87
CA ARG A 147 0.99 -25.11 -12.75
C ARG A 147 0.65 -23.63 -12.94
N ALA A 148 -0.64 -23.31 -13.06
CA ALA A 148 -1.11 -21.92 -13.14
C ALA A 148 -0.88 -21.16 -11.84
N MET A 149 -1.17 -21.80 -10.69
CA MET A 149 -0.96 -21.20 -9.36
C MET A 149 0.51 -21.03 -8.97
N VAL A 150 1.41 -21.87 -9.46
CA VAL A 150 2.84 -21.82 -9.10
C VAL A 150 3.65 -20.90 -10.03
N LYS A 151 3.18 -20.63 -11.26
CA LYS A 151 3.85 -19.69 -12.16
C LYS A 151 3.95 -18.29 -11.53
N THR A 152 2.94 -17.87 -10.78
CA THR A 152 2.95 -16.68 -9.95
C THR A 152 3.38 -17.08 -8.54
N GLY A 153 4.68 -17.04 -8.24
CA GLY A 153 5.21 -17.52 -6.93
C GLY A 153 4.46 -16.98 -5.70
N MET A 154 3.91 -15.76 -5.80
CA MET A 154 3.06 -15.14 -4.80
C MET A 154 1.71 -15.85 -4.58
N SER A 155 1.03 -16.30 -5.64
CA SER A 155 -0.26 -17.01 -5.52
C SER A 155 -0.08 -18.36 -4.83
N PHE A 156 1.03 -19.04 -5.08
CA PHE A 156 1.39 -20.27 -4.38
C PHE A 156 1.72 -20.02 -2.91
N GLU A 157 2.47 -18.97 -2.58
CA GLU A 157 2.79 -18.59 -1.20
C GLU A 157 1.52 -18.23 -0.41
N LEU A 158 0.63 -17.39 -0.97
CA LEU A 158 -0.65 -17.01 -0.35
C LEU A 158 -1.60 -18.20 -0.19
N PHE A 159 -1.72 -19.06 -1.21
CA PHE A 159 -2.56 -20.25 -1.12
C PHE A 159 -2.03 -21.28 -0.12
N THR A 160 -0.72 -21.49 -0.08
CA THR A 160 -0.09 -22.40 0.90
C THR A 160 -0.27 -21.86 2.30
N PHE A 161 -0.10 -20.55 2.50
CA PHE A 161 -0.42 -19.90 3.77
C PHE A 161 -1.89 -20.12 4.16
N PHE A 162 -2.83 -19.91 3.23
CA PHE A 162 -4.26 -20.09 3.48
C PHE A 162 -4.60 -21.55 3.82
N LEU A 163 -4.00 -22.52 3.12
CA LEU A 163 -4.14 -23.94 3.43
C LEU A 163 -3.60 -24.29 4.81
N VAL A 164 -2.43 -23.76 5.19
CA VAL A 164 -1.85 -23.97 6.52
C VAL A 164 -2.73 -23.34 7.60
N ALA A 165 -3.26 -22.14 7.36
CA ALA A 165 -4.19 -21.47 8.26
C ALA A 165 -5.51 -22.26 8.39
N CYS A 166 -6.11 -22.70 7.28
CA CYS A 166 -7.30 -23.55 7.27
C CYS A 166 -7.05 -24.88 8.00
N ASN A 167 -5.91 -25.53 7.77
CA ASN A 167 -5.54 -26.75 8.48
C ASN A 167 -5.37 -26.52 9.99
N GLY A 168 -4.77 -25.39 10.38
CA GLY A 168 -4.67 -24.96 11.78
C GLY A 168 -6.05 -24.75 12.42
N VAL A 169 -6.97 -24.07 11.71
CA VAL A 169 -8.36 -23.87 12.14
C VAL A 169 -9.10 -25.21 12.28
N LEU A 170 -9.02 -26.08 11.27
CA LEU A 170 -9.66 -27.40 11.30
C LEU A 170 -9.11 -28.28 12.43
N THR A 171 -7.79 -28.23 12.67
CA THR A 171 -7.16 -28.94 13.79
C THR A 171 -7.63 -28.37 15.13
N GLY A 172 -7.76 -27.05 15.26
CA GLY A 172 -8.32 -26.39 16.45
C GLY A 172 -9.76 -26.79 16.71
N VAL A 173 -10.60 -26.80 15.66
CA VAL A 173 -12.00 -27.29 15.73
C VAL A 173 -12.04 -28.75 16.16
N GLN A 174 -11.19 -29.61 15.60
CA GLN A 174 -11.13 -31.03 15.95
C GLN A 174 -10.71 -31.23 17.41
N ILE A 175 -9.70 -30.49 17.90
CA ILE A 175 -9.26 -30.55 19.29
C ILE A 175 -10.38 -30.07 20.23
N SER A 176 -11.07 -28.97 19.88
CA SER A 176 -12.19 -28.44 20.65
C SER A 176 -13.38 -29.41 20.69
N ALA A 177 -13.73 -30.01 19.55
CA ALA A 177 -14.81 -30.98 19.43
C ALA A 177 -14.50 -32.29 20.17
N CYS A 178 -13.23 -32.74 20.17
CA CYS A 178 -12.81 -33.90 20.96
C CYS A 178 -12.74 -33.62 22.47
N GLY A 179 -12.67 -32.34 22.88
CA GLY A 179 -12.65 -31.93 24.30
C GLY A 179 -14.00 -32.02 25.01
N GLN A 180 -15.12 -32.04 24.28
CA GLN A 180 -16.48 -32.04 24.84
C GLN A 180 -17.03 -33.44 25.20
N GLY A 181 -16.23 -34.50 25.06
CA GLY A 181 -16.66 -35.90 25.29
C GLY A 181 -16.51 -36.45 26.71
N TYR A 182 -16.10 -35.67 27.72
CA TYR A 182 -15.89 -36.18 29.09
C TYR A 182 -16.91 -35.63 30.09
N GLY A 183 -18.18 -35.93 29.83
CA GLY A 183 -19.27 -35.84 30.78
C GLY A 183 -19.50 -37.17 31.52
N GLU A 184 -18.47 -37.77 32.11
CA GLU A 184 -18.65 -38.78 33.17
C GLU A 184 -17.55 -38.63 34.24
N PRO A 185 -17.91 -38.53 35.53
CA PRO A 185 -16.94 -38.49 36.61
C PRO A 185 -16.40 -39.90 36.85
N LYS A 186 -15.23 -40.23 36.28
CA LYS A 186 -14.45 -41.40 36.72
C LYS A 186 -13.41 -41.00 37.78
N PRO A 187 -13.20 -41.84 38.81
CA PRO A 187 -12.42 -41.50 39.99
C PRO A 187 -10.95 -41.31 39.65
N GLN A 188 -10.32 -40.42 40.45
CA GLN A 188 -8.91 -40.03 40.43
C GLN A 188 -7.96 -41.09 39.88
N MET A 189 -7.39 -40.82 38.71
CA MET A 189 -6.21 -41.53 38.22
C MET A 189 -5.14 -40.50 37.82
N SER A 190 -3.94 -40.70 38.36
CA SER A 190 -2.84 -39.73 38.46
C SER A 190 -2.41 -39.11 37.12
N ARG A 191 -2.39 -37.77 37.08
CA ARG A 191 -1.79 -36.92 36.04
C ARG A 191 -0.26 -37.06 36.00
N SER A 192 0.29 -38.16 35.48
CA SER A 192 1.76 -38.28 35.24
C SER A 192 2.20 -38.62 33.81
N LYS A 193 1.28 -38.81 32.85
CA LYS A 193 1.66 -39.24 31.49
C LYS A 193 1.40 -38.26 30.34
N THR A 194 0.75 -37.12 30.60
CA THR A 194 0.56 -36.07 29.57
C THR A 194 1.75 -35.11 29.46
N ALA A 195 2.68 -35.12 30.42
CA ALA A 195 3.90 -34.30 30.41
C ALA A 195 5.04 -34.86 29.52
N MET A 196 4.88 -36.05 28.94
CA MET A 196 5.96 -36.73 28.21
C MET A 196 5.92 -36.52 26.69
N LEU A 197 4.84 -35.96 26.14
CA LEU A 197 4.66 -35.77 24.68
C LEU A 197 4.96 -34.34 24.18
N LEU A 198 5.24 -33.39 25.07
CA LEU A 198 5.64 -32.01 24.73
C LEU A 198 7.10 -31.70 25.10
N GLY A 199 7.88 -32.72 25.49
CA GLY A 199 9.26 -32.60 25.91
C GLY A 199 10.29 -32.75 24.79
N VAL A 200 10.22 -31.95 23.73
CA VAL A 200 11.38 -31.69 22.84
C VAL A 200 11.30 -30.25 22.34
N PHE A 201 12.11 -29.39 22.93
CA PHE A 201 12.64 -28.07 22.49
C PHE A 201 12.59 -27.03 23.62
N ASN A 202 13.64 -27.00 24.42
CA ASN A 202 13.96 -25.86 25.30
C ASN A 202 15.47 -25.81 25.57
N PRO A 203 16.09 -24.61 25.47
CA PRO A 203 17.29 -24.36 26.26
C PRO A 203 17.31 -23.01 27.02
N THR A 204 16.18 -22.36 27.31
CA THR A 204 16.18 -21.10 28.10
C THR A 204 15.26 -21.04 29.32
N ALA A 205 14.46 -22.08 29.62
CA ALA A 205 13.73 -22.18 30.90
C ALA A 205 14.61 -22.47 32.12
N VAL A 206 15.92 -22.71 31.95
CA VAL A 206 16.82 -23.01 33.08
C VAL A 206 17.23 -21.74 33.85
N TRP A 207 17.12 -20.53 33.27
CA TRP A 207 17.60 -19.30 33.92
C TRP A 207 16.51 -18.39 34.50
N ALA A 208 15.28 -18.41 33.97
CA ALA A 208 14.20 -17.56 34.52
C ALA A 208 13.52 -18.17 35.76
N GLN A 209 13.41 -19.51 35.82
CA GLN A 209 12.78 -20.19 36.96
C GLN A 209 13.65 -20.21 38.23
N VAL A 210 14.95 -19.91 38.10
CA VAL A 210 15.88 -19.78 39.22
C VAL A 210 15.89 -18.34 39.78
N ALA A 211 15.52 -17.33 38.98
CA ALA A 211 15.53 -15.93 39.41
C ALA A 211 14.23 -15.51 40.13
N ASP A 212 13.06 -15.95 39.67
CA ASP A 212 11.79 -15.43 40.21
C ASP A 212 11.34 -16.12 41.50
N ARG A 213 11.76 -17.39 41.70
CA ARG A 213 11.58 -18.09 42.98
C ARG A 213 12.39 -17.47 44.13
N VAL A 214 13.42 -16.68 43.82
CA VAL A 214 14.21 -15.94 44.82
C VAL A 214 13.55 -14.60 45.16
N LEU A 215 12.59 -14.10 44.36
CA LEU A 215 11.90 -12.83 44.60
C LEU A 215 10.53 -12.95 45.28
N TRP A 216 9.99 -14.17 45.44
CA TRP A 216 8.75 -14.42 46.17
C TRP A 216 8.85 -14.22 47.70
N GLU A 217 10.04 -14.20 48.31
CA GLU A 217 10.12 -14.36 49.78
C GLU A 217 10.52 -13.09 50.57
N ALA A 218 10.77 -11.94 49.94
CA ALA A 218 11.38 -10.81 50.67
C ALA A 218 10.42 -9.74 51.23
N MET A 219 9.25 -9.42 50.66
CA MET A 219 8.43 -8.27 51.13
C MET A 219 6.94 -8.43 50.73
N GLY A 220 5.93 -8.58 51.59
CA GLY A 220 5.80 -8.35 53.02
C GLY A 220 4.55 -7.50 53.33
N SER A 221 3.36 -8.13 53.26
CA SER A 221 2.13 -7.84 54.05
C SER A 221 1.83 -6.41 54.56
N ALA A 222 0.82 -5.74 53.99
CA ALA A 222 -0.11 -4.85 54.71
C ALA A 222 -1.38 -4.64 53.88
N GLY A 223 -2.56 -4.85 54.48
CA GLY A 223 -3.84 -4.88 53.79
C GLY A 223 -4.44 -3.50 53.50
N PHE A 224 -5.27 -3.45 52.45
CA PHE A 224 -6.34 -2.45 52.30
C PHE A 224 -7.48 -3.08 51.48
N ARG A 225 -8.62 -3.34 52.14
CA ARG A 225 -9.89 -3.67 51.47
C ARG A 225 -10.56 -2.36 51.06
N SER A 226 -10.77 -2.13 49.77
CA SER A 226 -11.70 -1.13 49.25
C SER A 226 -12.88 -1.86 48.62
N GLY A 227 -14.08 -1.66 49.17
CA GLY A 227 -15.30 -2.30 48.73
C GLY A 227 -15.90 -1.59 47.52
N TYR A 228 -16.03 -2.32 46.41
CA TYR A 228 -16.85 -1.90 45.28
C TYR A 228 -18.27 -2.43 45.49
N ARG A 229 -19.21 -1.51 45.74
CA ARG A 229 -20.64 -1.79 45.93
C ARG A 229 -21.28 -1.95 44.54
N ARG A 230 -21.70 -3.17 44.21
CA ARG A 230 -22.51 -3.47 43.01
C ARG A 230 -23.95 -3.02 43.30
N SER A 231 -24.52 -2.23 42.39
CA SER A 231 -25.94 -1.85 42.41
C SER A 231 -26.77 -3.07 42.00
N GLU A 232 -27.36 -3.76 42.96
CA GLU A 232 -28.57 -4.55 42.74
C GLU A 232 -29.76 -3.59 42.65
N ASP A 233 -30.63 -3.84 41.67
CA ASP A 233 -32.04 -3.42 41.57
C ASP A 233 -32.39 -2.84 40.18
N VAL A 234 -32.65 -3.73 39.21
CA VAL A 234 -33.84 -3.66 38.34
C VAL A 234 -34.22 -5.09 37.96
N LEU A 235 -35.02 -5.73 38.80
CA LEU A 235 -35.87 -6.85 38.41
C LEU A 235 -37.03 -6.27 37.57
N ILE A 236 -36.95 -6.41 36.25
CA ILE A 236 -38.16 -6.45 35.42
C ILE A 236 -38.20 -7.83 34.77
N ALA A 237 -39.20 -8.58 35.21
CA ALA A 237 -39.56 -9.88 34.71
C ALA A 237 -39.83 -9.82 33.19
N SER A 238 -39.13 -10.69 32.46
CA SER A 238 -39.49 -11.17 31.14
C SER A 238 -39.21 -12.67 31.14
N ASP A 239 -40.09 -13.41 31.81
CA ASP A 239 -40.24 -14.84 31.63
C ASP A 239 -40.61 -15.12 30.17
N ALA A 240 -39.63 -15.57 29.38
CA ALA A 240 -39.77 -16.57 28.32
C ALA A 240 -38.49 -16.60 27.47
N VAL A 241 -37.56 -17.49 27.85
CA VAL A 241 -36.91 -18.53 27.03
C VAL A 241 -35.66 -18.95 27.82
N CYS A 242 -35.89 -19.64 28.94
CA CYS A 242 -34.91 -20.57 29.48
C CYS A 242 -35.06 -21.87 28.68
N THR A 243 -34.25 -22.03 27.65
CA THR A 243 -33.97 -23.34 27.07
C THR A 243 -32.58 -23.76 27.53
N ASP A 244 -32.54 -24.54 28.62
CA ASP A 244 -31.45 -25.45 29.00
C ASP A 244 -31.29 -26.61 27.98
N SER A 245 -31.48 -26.36 26.69
CA SER A 245 -31.42 -27.37 25.64
C SER A 245 -30.47 -26.93 24.54
N GLN A 246 -29.31 -27.57 24.51
CA GLN A 246 -28.38 -27.67 23.37
C GLN A 246 -27.85 -26.35 22.84
N GLU A 247 -26.52 -26.26 22.76
CA GLU A 247 -25.74 -25.32 21.96
C GLU A 247 -26.43 -24.97 20.63
N VAL A 248 -27.34 -23.99 20.64
CA VAL A 248 -27.84 -23.39 19.42
C VAL A 248 -26.65 -22.59 18.93
N LEU A 249 -25.90 -23.19 18.00
CA LEU A 249 -24.94 -22.52 17.15
C LEU A 249 -25.60 -21.26 16.62
N GLN A 250 -25.43 -20.14 17.34
CA GLN A 250 -25.90 -18.87 16.84
C GLN A 250 -25.18 -18.66 15.50
N PRO A 251 -25.93 -18.44 14.41
CA PRO A 251 -25.34 -18.22 13.11
C PRO A 251 -24.23 -17.18 13.23
N PHE A 252 -23.09 -17.42 12.56
CA PHE A 252 -21.86 -16.65 12.70
C PHE A 252 -22.06 -15.12 12.74
N PHE A 253 -23.05 -14.63 11.99
CA PHE A 253 -23.35 -13.21 11.85
C PHE A 253 -24.30 -12.60 12.90
N LEU A 254 -24.94 -13.43 13.74
CA LEU A 254 -25.92 -12.99 14.74
C LEU A 254 -25.34 -12.81 16.14
N CYS A 255 -24.11 -13.26 16.39
CA CYS A 255 -23.46 -13.03 17.68
C CYS A 255 -23.26 -11.52 17.89
N GLU A 256 -23.68 -11.00 19.04
CA GLU A 256 -23.52 -9.58 19.34
C GLU A 256 -22.04 -9.25 19.64
N PRO A 257 -21.50 -8.13 19.13
CA PRO A 257 -20.17 -7.68 19.52
C PRO A 257 -20.18 -7.13 20.96
N PRO A 258 -19.04 -7.22 21.69
CA PRO A 258 -18.86 -6.56 22.98
C PRO A 258 -19.22 -5.08 22.95
N GLU A 259 -19.65 -4.50 24.06
CA GLU A 259 -20.06 -3.10 24.12
C GLU A 259 -18.97 -2.13 23.62
N GLN A 260 -17.71 -2.33 24.04
CA GLN A 260 -16.58 -1.51 23.59
C GLN A 260 -16.36 -1.61 22.07
N VAL A 261 -16.46 -2.83 21.53
CA VAL A 261 -16.35 -3.07 20.08
C VAL A 261 -17.53 -2.44 19.35
N ARG A 262 -18.74 -2.47 19.93
CA ARG A 262 -19.94 -1.85 19.38
C ARG A 262 -19.80 -0.33 19.30
N VAL A 263 -19.34 0.32 20.37
CA VAL A 263 -19.06 1.76 20.37
C VAL A 263 -18.05 2.10 19.27
N PHE A 264 -16.98 1.32 19.13
CA PHE A 264 -16.02 1.50 18.04
C PHE A 264 -16.67 1.31 16.66
N ILE A 265 -17.44 0.23 16.44
CA ILE A 265 -18.16 -0.01 15.18
C ILE A 265 -19.01 1.20 14.83
N THR A 266 -19.82 1.70 15.76
CA THR A 266 -20.69 2.85 15.53
C THR A 266 -19.90 4.09 15.13
N LEU A 267 -18.85 4.45 15.88
CA LEU A 267 -18.04 5.63 15.58
C LEU A 267 -17.28 5.50 14.26
N PHE A 268 -16.66 4.34 14.02
CA PHE A 268 -15.93 4.03 12.81
C PHE A 268 -16.86 4.09 11.58
N CYS A 269 -17.95 3.33 11.60
CA CYS A 269 -18.89 3.24 10.48
C CYS A 269 -19.59 4.56 10.19
N ILE A 270 -20.02 5.31 11.21
CA ILE A 270 -20.60 6.65 11.01
C ILE A 270 -19.56 7.60 10.41
N SER A 271 -18.34 7.63 10.94
CA SER A 271 -17.29 8.54 10.43
C SER A 271 -16.95 8.24 8.97
N VAL A 272 -16.80 6.95 8.62
CA VAL A 272 -16.51 6.52 7.24
C VAL A 272 -17.71 6.78 6.33
N ALA A 273 -18.93 6.51 6.78
CA ALA A 273 -20.15 6.79 6.01
C ALA A 273 -20.31 8.29 5.74
N LEU A 274 -20.06 9.16 6.72
CA LEU A 274 -20.05 10.61 6.53
C LEU A 274 -18.96 11.04 5.54
N GLY A 275 -17.75 10.51 5.67
CA GLY A 275 -16.66 10.76 4.71
C GLY A 275 -17.04 10.37 3.28
N LEU A 276 -17.66 9.20 3.11
CA LEU A 276 -18.21 8.75 1.83
C LEU A 276 -19.29 9.69 1.32
N ILE A 277 -20.30 10.05 2.13
CA ILE A 277 -21.39 10.95 1.73
C ILE A 277 -20.85 12.29 1.24
N ILE A 278 -19.92 12.89 1.98
CA ILE A 278 -19.34 14.20 1.65
C ILE A 278 -18.55 14.15 0.34
N HIS A 279 -17.81 13.06 0.11
CA HIS A 279 -16.90 12.96 -1.03
C HIS A 279 -17.44 12.18 -2.24
N HIS A 280 -18.58 11.50 -2.09
CA HIS A 280 -19.20 10.71 -3.15
C HIS A 280 -19.53 11.53 -4.40
N PRO A 281 -20.11 12.74 -4.33
CA PRO A 281 -20.41 13.53 -5.54
C PRO A 281 -19.16 13.82 -6.37
N ALA A 282 -18.05 14.15 -5.71
CA ALA A 282 -16.78 14.41 -6.36
C ALA A 282 -16.20 13.13 -6.98
N ALA A 283 -16.24 11.99 -6.27
CA ALA A 283 -15.81 10.69 -6.80
C ALA A 283 -16.63 10.25 -8.02
N VAL A 284 -17.94 10.50 -8.05
CA VAL A 284 -18.81 10.22 -9.22
C VAL A 284 -18.45 11.13 -10.39
N SER A 285 -18.24 12.42 -10.15
CA SER A 285 -17.79 13.37 -11.17
C SER A 285 -16.45 12.94 -11.77
N PHE A 286 -15.48 12.57 -10.93
CA PHE A 286 -14.22 11.99 -11.35
C PHE A 286 -14.42 10.75 -12.22
N TYR A 287 -15.16 9.76 -11.73
CA TYR A 287 -15.35 8.49 -12.40
C TYR A 287 -15.98 8.66 -13.78
N ARG A 288 -17.01 9.50 -13.87
CA ARG A 288 -17.67 9.88 -15.13
C ARG A 288 -16.69 10.56 -16.09
N ARG A 289 -15.89 11.52 -15.62
CA ARG A 289 -14.91 12.22 -16.47
C ARG A 289 -13.84 11.28 -16.99
N LEU A 290 -13.24 10.49 -16.10
CA LEU A 290 -12.21 9.52 -16.45
C LEU A 290 -12.74 8.48 -17.46
N THR A 291 -13.94 7.94 -17.24
CA THR A 291 -14.52 6.94 -18.16
C THR A 291 -14.92 7.52 -19.51
N ARG A 292 -15.35 8.78 -19.59
CA ARG A 292 -15.71 9.44 -20.85
C ARG A 292 -14.50 9.88 -21.67
N ALA A 293 -13.45 10.38 -21.01
CA ALA A 293 -12.22 10.77 -21.67
C ALA A 293 -11.49 9.56 -22.28
N GLN A 294 -11.66 8.38 -21.68
CA GLN A 294 -11.01 7.13 -22.09
C GLN A 294 -9.47 7.18 -22.20
N PRO A 295 -8.73 7.88 -21.31
CA PRO A 295 -7.28 7.77 -21.32
C PRO A 295 -6.87 6.33 -20.98
N PRO A 296 -5.65 5.86 -21.32
CA PRO A 296 -5.19 4.51 -21.01
C PRO A 296 -5.44 4.08 -19.55
N GLN A 297 -5.36 5.04 -18.63
CA GLN A 297 -5.61 4.89 -17.20
C GLN A 297 -7.06 4.47 -16.89
N SER A 298 -8.04 4.90 -17.69
CA SER A 298 -9.46 4.58 -17.48
C SER A 298 -9.79 3.11 -17.74
N GLN A 299 -8.86 2.34 -18.32
CA GLN A 299 -9.00 0.90 -18.52
C GLN A 299 -8.52 0.08 -17.31
N ARG A 300 -7.83 0.72 -16.36
CA ARG A 300 -7.32 0.05 -15.17
C ARG A 300 -8.25 0.21 -13.98
N ARG A 301 -8.37 -0.86 -13.20
CA ARG A 301 -9.14 -0.91 -11.94
C ARG A 301 -8.30 -1.65 -10.93
N GLY A 302 -8.30 -1.15 -9.70
CA GLY A 302 -7.37 -1.63 -8.70
C GLY A 302 -7.26 -0.70 -7.51
N LEU A 303 -6.39 -1.07 -6.59
CA LEU A 303 -6.05 -0.28 -5.43
C LEU A 303 -4.70 0.40 -5.64
N GLY A 304 -4.38 1.39 -4.79
CA GLY A 304 -3.07 2.01 -4.81
C GLY A 304 -2.83 2.85 -6.06
N TYR A 305 -1.57 3.22 -6.24
CA TYR A 305 -1.14 4.11 -7.30
C TYR A 305 -0.96 3.39 -8.65
N THR A 306 -0.73 2.08 -8.64
CA THR A 306 -0.51 1.27 -9.85
C THR A 306 -1.79 0.59 -10.39
N ALA A 307 -2.93 0.78 -9.71
CA ALA A 307 -4.15 0.00 -9.90
C ALA A 307 -3.93 -1.51 -9.68
N CYS A 308 -3.29 -1.89 -8.57
CA CYS A 308 -3.01 -3.28 -8.29
C CYS A 308 -4.30 -4.08 -8.03
N LYS A 309 -4.22 -5.39 -8.26
CA LYS A 309 -5.30 -6.33 -7.91
C LYS A 309 -5.51 -6.36 -6.40
N ALA A 310 -6.72 -6.67 -5.96
CA ALA A 310 -6.97 -6.90 -4.54
C ALA A 310 -6.15 -8.11 -4.05
N TYR A 311 -5.38 -7.90 -2.98
CA TYR A 311 -4.37 -8.82 -2.45
C TYR A 311 -3.33 -9.27 -3.48
N GLY A 312 -3.11 -8.49 -4.54
CA GLY A 312 -2.25 -8.87 -5.68
C GLY A 312 -2.81 -9.98 -6.58
N ILE A 313 -3.99 -10.53 -6.25
CA ILE A 313 -4.53 -11.75 -6.90
C ILE A 313 -5.86 -11.48 -7.60
N PHE A 314 -6.80 -10.81 -6.93
CA PHE A 314 -8.17 -10.69 -7.39
C PHE A 314 -8.35 -9.44 -8.26
N PRO A 315 -8.62 -9.57 -9.56
CA PRO A 315 -8.87 -8.42 -10.42
C PRO A 315 -10.15 -7.71 -9.98
N ILE A 316 -10.13 -6.37 -10.03
CA ILE A 316 -11.31 -5.56 -9.73
C ILE A 316 -12.12 -5.38 -11.00
N VAL A 317 -13.41 -5.71 -10.94
CA VAL A 317 -14.34 -5.57 -12.07
C VAL A 317 -14.60 -4.08 -12.33
N GLN A 318 -14.55 -3.69 -13.60
CA GLN A 318 -14.95 -2.35 -14.03
C GLN A 318 -16.47 -2.20 -13.99
N LEU A 319 -16.95 -1.19 -13.27
CA LEU A 319 -18.38 -0.94 -13.11
C LEU A 319 -18.89 0.12 -14.10
N PRO A 320 -20.10 -0.02 -14.68
CA PRO A 320 -20.77 1.11 -15.30
C PRO A 320 -21.03 2.24 -14.28
N GLU A 321 -21.17 3.48 -14.75
CA GLU A 321 -21.37 4.65 -13.87
C GLU A 321 -22.54 4.48 -12.89
N SER A 322 -23.67 3.95 -13.35
CA SER A 322 -24.84 3.67 -12.51
C SER A 322 -24.55 2.66 -11.39
N HIS A 323 -23.77 1.61 -11.71
CA HIS A 323 -23.40 0.59 -10.75
C HIS A 323 -22.38 1.12 -9.74
N PHE A 324 -21.45 1.97 -10.17
CA PHE A 324 -20.51 2.64 -9.28
C PHE A 324 -21.24 3.52 -8.24
N GLN A 325 -22.21 4.33 -8.69
CA GLN A 325 -23.05 5.14 -7.79
C GLN A 325 -23.83 4.26 -6.80
N MET A 326 -24.51 3.23 -7.32
CA MET A 326 -25.28 2.28 -6.50
C MET A 326 -24.39 1.59 -5.45
N VAL A 327 -23.21 1.09 -5.84
CA VAL A 327 -22.26 0.46 -4.93
C VAL A 327 -21.77 1.44 -3.85
N GLY A 328 -21.54 2.71 -4.20
CA GLY A 328 -21.18 3.73 -3.21
C GLY A 328 -22.27 3.94 -2.16
N TRP A 329 -23.53 4.05 -2.57
CA TRP A 329 -24.66 4.16 -1.63
C TRP A 329 -24.92 2.88 -0.84
N LEU A 330 -24.78 1.71 -1.46
CA LEU A 330 -24.86 0.42 -0.75
C LEU A 330 -23.76 0.31 0.31
N LEU A 331 -22.56 0.79 0.02
CA LEU A 331 -21.47 0.84 1.01
C LEU A 331 -21.87 1.72 2.20
N VAL A 332 -22.36 2.95 1.96
CA VAL A 332 -22.86 3.84 3.01
C VAL A 332 -23.97 3.18 3.83
N VAL A 333 -24.99 2.62 3.18
CA VAL A 333 -26.11 1.97 3.86
C VAL A 333 -25.64 0.78 4.68
N SER A 334 -24.75 -0.07 4.14
CA SER A 334 -24.20 -1.21 4.88
C SER A 334 -23.44 -0.77 6.14
N LEU A 335 -22.64 0.30 6.06
CA LEU A 335 -21.94 0.83 7.23
C LEU A 335 -22.92 1.36 8.29
N LEU A 336 -23.97 2.07 7.89
CA LEU A 336 -24.99 2.56 8.82
C LEU A 336 -25.81 1.43 9.44
N LEU A 337 -26.14 0.38 8.68
CA LEU A 337 -26.83 -0.80 9.20
C LEU A 337 -25.96 -1.59 10.17
N ALA A 338 -24.63 -1.64 9.95
CA ALA A 338 -23.68 -2.22 10.90
C ALA A 338 -23.66 -1.49 12.26
N CYS A 339 -24.15 -0.25 12.34
CA CYS A 339 -24.27 0.48 13.61
C CYS A 339 -25.45 -0.01 14.46
N HIS A 340 -26.40 -0.78 13.89
CA HIS A 340 -27.60 -1.19 14.59
C HIS A 340 -27.44 -2.59 15.19
N SER A 341 -27.52 -2.70 16.52
CA SER A 341 -27.28 -3.95 17.27
C SER A 341 -28.20 -5.10 16.87
N HIS A 342 -29.43 -4.79 16.48
CA HIS A 342 -30.44 -5.80 16.15
C HIS A 342 -30.35 -6.32 14.70
N LEU A 343 -29.50 -5.72 13.86
CA LEU A 343 -29.43 -6.02 12.42
C LEU A 343 -28.14 -6.76 12.06
N ALA A 344 -27.77 -7.81 12.77
CA ALA A 344 -26.63 -8.68 12.40
C ALA A 344 -25.38 -7.89 11.94
N PRO A 345 -24.82 -7.00 12.79
CA PRO A 345 -23.84 -5.99 12.38
C PRO A 345 -22.62 -6.57 11.63
N ARG A 346 -22.22 -7.80 11.96
CA ARG A 346 -21.11 -8.52 11.30
C ARG A 346 -21.38 -8.83 9.83
N PHE A 347 -22.63 -9.16 9.48
CA PHE A 347 -23.01 -9.41 8.09
C PHE A 347 -22.81 -8.12 7.27
N PHE A 348 -23.27 -7.00 7.80
CA PHE A 348 -23.12 -5.71 7.13
C PHE A 348 -21.66 -5.24 7.07
N LEU A 349 -20.85 -5.48 8.11
CA LEU A 349 -19.40 -5.24 8.05
C LEU A 349 -18.71 -6.08 6.97
N PHE A 350 -19.08 -7.35 6.84
CA PHE A 350 -18.56 -8.23 5.78
C PHE A 350 -19.05 -7.80 4.39
N ALA A 351 -20.29 -7.36 4.27
CA ALA A 351 -20.81 -6.79 3.03
C ALA A 351 -20.07 -5.48 2.66
N SER A 352 -19.83 -4.59 3.63
CA SER A 352 -19.03 -3.37 3.45
C SER A 352 -17.60 -3.70 3.00
N PHE A 353 -17.00 -4.76 3.54
CA PHE A 353 -15.69 -5.25 3.10
C PHE A 353 -15.68 -5.62 1.61
N GLY A 354 -16.69 -6.32 1.11
CA GLY A 354 -16.81 -6.61 -0.32
C GLY A 354 -17.07 -5.37 -1.17
N LEU A 355 -18.00 -4.51 -0.72
CA LEU A 355 -18.38 -3.27 -1.39
C LEU A 355 -17.22 -2.27 -1.47
N TYR A 356 -16.31 -2.28 -0.50
CA TYR A 356 -15.08 -1.48 -0.51
C TYR A 356 -14.28 -1.71 -1.80
N PHE A 357 -13.99 -2.96 -2.16
CA PHE A 357 -13.19 -3.27 -3.35
C PHE A 357 -13.91 -2.87 -4.63
N LEU A 358 -15.24 -3.01 -4.66
CA LEU A 358 -16.05 -2.60 -5.80
C LEU A 358 -16.11 -1.08 -5.95
N TYR A 359 -16.10 -0.32 -4.85
CA TYR A 359 -16.13 1.15 -4.86
C TYR A 359 -14.75 1.78 -5.05
N PHE A 360 -13.85 1.61 -4.08
CA PHE A 360 -12.53 2.25 -4.09
C PHE A 360 -11.62 1.71 -5.20
N GLY A 361 -11.86 0.48 -5.64
CA GLY A 361 -11.17 -0.08 -6.81
C GLY A 361 -11.44 0.66 -8.14
N GLN A 362 -12.47 1.51 -8.18
CA GLN A 362 -12.76 2.38 -9.32
C GLN A 362 -12.01 3.73 -9.27
N LEU A 363 -11.36 4.05 -8.14
CA LEU A 363 -10.85 5.38 -7.82
C LEU A 363 -9.32 5.43 -7.69
N TYR A 364 -8.58 4.45 -8.23
CA TYR A 364 -7.14 4.25 -7.95
C TYR A 364 -6.25 5.49 -8.16
N CYS A 365 -6.59 6.35 -9.13
CA CYS A 365 -5.85 7.58 -9.45
C CYS A 365 -6.58 8.86 -9.07
N GLU A 366 -7.63 8.77 -8.26
CA GLU A 366 -8.35 9.94 -7.77
C GLU A 366 -7.56 10.61 -6.63
N SER A 367 -7.50 11.94 -6.63
CA SER A 367 -6.74 12.80 -5.70
C SER A 367 -6.90 12.52 -4.21
N LYS A 368 -8.06 12.00 -3.79
CA LYS A 368 -8.43 11.85 -2.38
C LYS A 368 -8.62 10.40 -1.94
N HIS A 369 -9.31 9.60 -2.75
CA HIS A 369 -9.67 8.22 -2.47
C HIS A 369 -8.66 7.24 -3.06
N GLY A 370 -7.88 7.67 -4.06
CA GLY A 370 -6.85 6.87 -4.70
C GLY A 370 -5.63 6.62 -3.80
N GLY A 371 -4.67 5.87 -4.34
CA GLY A 371 -3.45 5.55 -3.59
C GLY A 371 -3.73 4.80 -2.28
N HIS A 372 -3.21 5.34 -1.17
CA HIS A 372 -3.29 4.74 0.16
C HIS A 372 -4.36 5.39 1.06
N GLY A 373 -5.19 6.30 0.52
CA GLY A 373 -6.14 7.10 1.29
C GLY A 373 -7.16 6.28 2.08
N ALA A 374 -7.71 5.21 1.49
CA ALA A 374 -8.74 4.38 2.13
C ALA A 374 -8.26 2.95 2.46
N LEU A 375 -6.95 2.73 2.52
CA LEU A 375 -6.36 1.39 2.48
C LEU A 375 -6.61 0.55 3.75
N LEU A 376 -6.82 1.20 4.90
CA LEU A 376 -7.03 0.52 6.18
C LEU A 376 -8.44 -0.05 6.34
N LEU A 377 -9.43 0.52 5.63
CA LEU A 377 -10.84 0.16 5.77
C LEU A 377 -11.11 -1.34 5.62
N PRO A 378 -10.64 -2.05 4.58
CA PRO A 378 -10.94 -3.47 4.41
C PRO A 378 -10.37 -4.32 5.56
N SER A 379 -9.17 -4.00 6.06
CA SER A 379 -8.56 -4.72 7.17
C SER A 379 -9.37 -4.56 8.45
N VAL A 380 -9.81 -3.34 8.75
CA VAL A 380 -10.63 -3.02 9.94
C VAL A 380 -12.01 -3.66 9.82
N LEU A 381 -12.68 -3.53 8.67
CA LEU A 381 -13.99 -4.15 8.43
C LEU A 381 -13.93 -5.68 8.59
N LEU A 382 -12.87 -6.33 8.10
CA LEU A 382 -12.68 -7.77 8.25
C LEU A 382 -12.46 -8.15 9.72
N LEU A 383 -11.56 -7.48 10.43
CA LEU A 383 -11.29 -7.76 11.85
C LEU A 383 -12.53 -7.54 12.73
N LEU A 384 -13.36 -6.54 12.42
CA LEU A 384 -14.64 -6.32 13.10
C LEU A 384 -15.70 -7.36 12.73
N ALA A 385 -15.79 -7.77 11.46
CA ALA A 385 -16.70 -8.84 11.05
C ALA A 385 -16.35 -10.19 11.71
N LEU A 386 -15.07 -10.41 12.04
CA LEU A 386 -14.59 -11.58 12.79
C LEU A 386 -14.75 -11.44 14.31
N SER A 387 -15.13 -10.28 14.84
CA SER A 387 -15.12 -10.02 16.29
C SER A 387 -16.35 -10.55 17.03
N GLY A 388 -16.17 -11.07 18.26
CA GLY A 388 -17.14 -11.05 19.36
C GLY A 388 -17.64 -12.43 19.84
N GLY A 389 -17.46 -12.75 21.12
CA GLY A 389 -17.80 -14.03 21.74
C GLY A 389 -18.83 -13.93 22.88
N PRO A 390 -19.22 -15.06 23.49
CA PRO A 390 -20.25 -15.12 24.52
C PRO A 390 -19.89 -14.34 25.80
N LEU A 391 -18.59 -14.19 26.10
CA LEU A 391 -18.11 -13.49 27.29
C LEU A 391 -17.68 -12.05 27.00
N GLY A 392 -17.74 -11.61 25.74
CA GLY A 392 -17.59 -10.21 25.39
C GLY A 392 -16.15 -9.67 25.38
N SER A 393 -15.12 -10.48 25.12
CA SER A 393 -13.75 -9.96 25.03
C SER A 393 -13.55 -9.03 23.80
N PRO A 394 -12.99 -7.81 23.95
CA PRO A 394 -12.74 -6.86 22.85
C PRO A 394 -11.44 -7.14 22.07
N TRP A 395 -11.05 -8.41 21.91
CA TRP A 395 -9.78 -8.84 21.29
C TRP A 395 -9.55 -8.31 19.86
N SER A 396 -10.61 -8.02 19.11
CA SER A 396 -10.51 -7.46 17.76
C SER A 396 -9.92 -6.05 17.74
N LEU A 397 -10.19 -5.23 18.77
CA LEU A 397 -9.60 -3.91 18.90
C LEU A 397 -8.10 -4.01 19.11
N VAL A 398 -7.63 -4.97 19.91
CA VAL A 398 -6.21 -5.23 20.11
C VAL A 398 -5.54 -5.61 18.80
N PHE A 399 -6.14 -6.49 17.98
CA PHE A 399 -5.61 -6.78 16.65
C PHE A 399 -5.58 -5.57 15.71
N ILE A 400 -6.57 -4.68 15.76
CA ILE A 400 -6.56 -3.43 14.98
C ILE A 400 -5.39 -2.53 15.43
N LYS A 401 -5.17 -2.38 16.75
CA LYS A 401 -4.02 -1.61 17.28
C LYS A 401 -2.68 -2.21 16.83
N LEU A 402 -2.52 -3.54 16.88
CA LEU A 402 -1.33 -4.25 16.41
C LEU A 402 -1.13 -4.14 14.89
N PHE A 403 -2.22 -4.21 14.12
CA PHE A 403 -2.21 -4.01 12.67
C PHE A 403 -1.70 -2.61 12.31
N LEU A 404 -2.25 -1.57 12.94
CA LEU A 404 -1.78 -0.19 12.78
C LEU A 404 -0.29 -0.05 13.14
N GLY A 405 0.11 -0.62 14.29
CA GLY A 405 1.51 -0.54 14.71
C GLY A 405 2.47 -1.26 13.79
N THR A 406 2.02 -2.35 13.16
CA THR A 406 2.80 -3.05 12.13
C THR A 406 3.00 -2.16 10.90
N ILE A 407 1.96 -1.45 10.44
CA ILE A 407 2.05 -0.54 9.29
C ILE A 407 2.99 0.63 9.59
N TYR A 408 2.85 1.28 10.75
CA TYR A 408 3.71 2.39 11.13
C TYR A 408 5.17 1.95 11.25
N LEU A 409 5.43 0.81 11.90
CA LEU A 409 6.77 0.26 11.99
C LEU A 409 7.34 -0.05 10.60
N ALA A 410 6.54 -0.62 9.70
CA ALA A 410 6.95 -0.89 8.32
C ALA A 410 7.33 0.40 7.58
N GLY A 411 6.52 1.45 7.74
CA GLY A 411 6.80 2.79 7.22
C GLY A 411 8.14 3.33 7.71
N ALA A 412 8.42 3.24 9.02
CA ALA A 412 9.68 3.67 9.62
C ALA A 412 10.88 2.89 9.08
N VAL A 413 10.78 1.55 9.08
CA VAL A 413 11.86 0.69 8.58
C VAL A 413 12.08 0.92 7.10
N SER A 414 11.03 1.16 6.32
CA SER A 414 11.15 1.47 4.89
C SER A 414 11.96 2.74 4.66
N LYS A 415 11.70 3.81 5.42
CA LYS A 415 12.48 5.07 5.34
C LYS A 415 13.96 4.83 5.66
N VAL A 416 14.28 4.01 6.66
CA VAL A 416 15.67 3.69 7.03
C VAL A 416 16.36 2.79 5.99
N VAL A 417 15.68 1.76 5.51
CA VAL A 417 16.24 0.85 4.49
C VAL A 417 16.47 1.59 3.18
N VAL A 418 15.47 2.36 2.72
CA VAL A 418 15.58 3.15 1.50
C VAL A 418 16.65 4.23 1.67
N SER A 419 16.77 4.87 2.84
CA SER A 419 17.92 5.75 3.15
C SER A 419 19.27 5.06 2.94
N GLY A 420 19.40 3.80 3.39
CA GLY A 420 20.60 3.00 3.19
C GLY A 420 20.86 2.64 1.73
N VAL A 421 19.80 2.39 0.94
CA VAL A 421 19.91 2.09 -0.50
C VAL A 421 20.37 3.32 -1.30
N PHE A 422 19.80 4.49 -1.02
CA PHE A 422 20.16 5.75 -1.68
C PHE A 422 21.42 6.39 -1.08
N GLY A 423 21.94 5.88 0.04
CA GLY A 423 23.09 6.46 0.73
C GLY A 423 22.82 7.83 1.34
N LYS A 424 21.55 8.18 1.57
CA LYS A 424 21.09 9.51 2.03
C LYS A 424 20.16 9.35 3.22
N PRO A 425 20.30 10.14 4.28
CA PRO A 425 19.45 10.00 5.46
C PRO A 425 18.08 10.65 5.23
N TRP A 426 17.02 9.99 5.69
CA TRP A 426 15.68 10.57 5.75
C TRP A 426 15.59 11.60 6.88
N LEU A 427 15.84 12.88 6.56
CA LEU A 427 15.94 13.99 7.53
C LEU A 427 15.16 15.24 7.04
N GLY A 428 15.53 16.42 7.57
CA GLY A 428 14.87 17.68 7.27
C GLY A 428 14.87 18.07 5.80
N SER A 429 15.92 17.74 5.05
CA SER A 429 15.98 17.95 3.59
C SER A 429 14.83 17.25 2.86
N THR A 430 14.48 16.05 3.29
CA THR A 430 13.39 15.26 2.72
C THR A 430 12.04 15.85 3.09
N MET A 431 11.87 16.29 4.36
CA MET A 431 10.65 16.99 4.78
C MET A 431 10.47 18.31 4.03
N GLN A 432 11.54 19.07 3.81
CA GLN A 432 11.50 20.28 2.99
C GLN A 432 11.07 19.99 1.56
N ALA A 433 11.63 18.94 0.94
CA ALA A 433 11.25 18.53 -0.42
C ALA A 433 9.75 18.24 -0.54
N TYR A 434 9.18 17.45 0.38
CA TYR A 434 7.75 17.13 0.34
C TYR A 434 6.84 18.35 0.59
N ILE A 435 7.23 19.27 1.49
CA ILE A 435 6.48 20.52 1.72
C ILE A 435 6.55 21.42 0.48
N LEU A 436 7.73 21.57 -0.14
CA LEU A 436 7.91 22.40 -1.33
C LEU A 436 7.09 21.86 -2.52
N ASP A 437 7.13 20.54 -2.74
CA ASP A 437 6.34 19.88 -3.78
C ASP A 437 4.83 20.09 -3.58
N ALA A 438 4.37 20.03 -2.33
CA ALA A 438 2.98 20.30 -2.00
C ALA A 438 2.59 21.77 -2.24
N MET A 439 3.49 22.72 -1.98
CA MET A 439 3.24 24.14 -2.31
C MET A 439 3.08 24.36 -3.82
N TRP A 440 3.70 23.52 -4.65
CA TRP A 440 3.58 23.57 -6.11
C TRP A 440 2.29 22.89 -6.59
N SER A 441 2.11 21.62 -6.20
CA SER A 441 1.09 20.73 -6.76
C SER A 441 -0.26 20.85 -6.09
N ARG A 442 -0.28 21.18 -4.79
CA ARG A 442 -1.46 21.25 -3.93
C ARG A 442 -1.40 22.50 -3.05
N PRO A 443 -1.35 23.72 -3.63
CA PRO A 443 -1.22 24.94 -2.84
C PRO A 443 -2.36 25.03 -1.82
N HIS A 444 -2.03 25.34 -0.57
CA HIS A 444 -3.05 25.48 0.47
C HIS A 444 -3.82 26.80 0.26
N PRO A 445 -5.17 26.85 0.34
CA PRO A 445 -5.94 28.08 0.13
C PRO A 445 -5.74 29.12 1.25
N SER A 446 -5.55 28.68 2.50
CA SER A 446 -5.22 29.57 3.63
C SER A 446 -3.81 30.17 3.52
N ALA A 447 -3.72 31.50 3.55
CA ALA A 447 -2.47 32.24 3.60
C ALA A 447 -1.64 31.93 4.86
N LEU A 448 -2.31 31.65 5.99
CA LEU A 448 -1.64 31.28 7.25
C LEU A 448 -0.85 29.98 7.09
N VAL A 449 -1.45 28.97 6.46
CA VAL A 449 -0.77 27.68 6.25
C VAL A 449 0.38 27.83 5.27
N ARG A 450 0.22 28.63 4.20
CA ARG A 450 1.34 28.94 3.28
C ARG A 450 2.47 29.67 4.00
N ALA A 451 2.15 30.61 4.90
CA ALA A 451 3.16 31.28 5.72
C ALA A 451 3.87 30.28 6.66
N ALA A 452 3.14 29.35 7.26
CA ALA A 452 3.71 28.29 8.09
C ALA A 452 4.62 27.34 7.27
N GLN A 453 4.21 26.92 6.07
CA GLN A 453 5.03 26.13 5.16
C GLN A 453 6.35 26.85 4.84
N ARG A 454 6.30 28.13 4.46
CA ARG A 454 7.50 28.95 4.20
C ARG A 454 8.40 29.06 5.44
N PHE A 455 7.81 29.34 6.59
CA PHE A 455 8.54 29.43 7.86
C PHE A 455 9.27 28.12 8.20
N LEU A 456 8.61 26.97 8.01
CA LEU A 456 9.22 25.67 8.23
C LEU A 456 10.35 25.40 7.24
N LEU A 457 10.12 25.66 5.95
CA LEU A 457 11.13 25.47 4.90
C LEU A 457 12.40 26.27 5.16
N GLN A 458 12.29 27.51 5.62
CA GLN A 458 13.42 28.38 5.94
C GLN A 458 14.19 27.96 7.21
N ARG A 459 13.66 27.02 8.00
CA ARG A 459 14.22 26.59 9.28
C ARG A 459 14.51 25.09 9.26
N TRP A 460 15.62 24.73 8.62
CA TRP A 460 16.05 23.34 8.42
C TRP A 460 16.01 22.49 9.71
N TYR A 461 16.35 23.06 10.86
CA TYR A 461 16.31 22.35 12.16
C TYR A 461 14.89 21.98 12.60
N LEU A 462 13.87 22.76 12.24
CA LEU A 462 12.46 22.41 12.49
C LEU A 462 12.03 21.26 11.60
N CYS A 463 12.33 21.31 10.30
CA CYS A 463 12.09 20.20 9.38
C CYS A 463 12.81 18.92 9.81
N THR A 464 14.06 19.03 10.25
CA THR A 464 14.82 17.88 10.80
C THR A 464 14.18 17.36 12.08
N SER A 465 13.76 18.23 12.99
CA SER A 465 13.05 17.82 14.20
C SER A 465 11.76 17.09 13.87
N MET A 466 10.97 17.62 12.94
CA MET A 466 9.73 16.98 12.47
C MET A 466 9.98 15.61 11.83
N ALA A 467 11.01 15.50 10.99
CA ALA A 467 11.40 14.23 10.38
C ALA A 467 11.82 13.20 11.45
N LEU A 468 12.67 13.61 12.40
CA LEU A 468 13.09 12.75 13.50
C LEU A 468 11.93 12.35 14.41
N PHE A 469 11.05 13.28 14.79
CA PHE A 469 9.85 12.97 15.57
C PHE A 469 8.91 12.05 14.81
N GLY A 470 8.75 12.23 13.50
CA GLY A 470 7.99 11.32 12.64
C GLY A 470 8.58 9.90 12.66
N LEU A 471 9.90 9.75 12.51
CA LEU A 471 10.56 8.45 12.58
C LEU A 471 10.45 7.82 13.98
N VAL A 472 10.70 8.58 15.04
CA VAL A 472 10.58 8.11 16.43
C VAL A 472 9.15 7.67 16.72
N PHE A 473 8.16 8.41 16.23
CA PHE A 473 6.76 8.04 16.29
C PHE A 473 6.49 6.72 15.57
N GLU A 474 6.89 6.60 14.30
CA GLU A 474 6.62 5.41 13.49
C GLU A 474 7.30 4.15 14.07
N PHE A 475 8.56 4.26 14.53
CA PHE A 475 9.28 3.17 15.22
C PHE A 475 8.70 2.87 16.60
N GLY A 476 8.40 3.92 17.36
CA GLY A 476 7.96 3.85 18.74
C GLY A 476 6.50 3.42 18.88
N TRP A 477 5.69 3.51 17.82
CA TRP A 477 4.26 3.23 17.87
C TRP A 477 3.97 1.81 18.36
N LEU A 478 4.53 0.78 17.72
CA LEU A 478 4.23 -0.60 18.08
C LEU A 478 4.67 -0.93 19.51
N PRO A 479 5.90 -0.59 19.96
CA PRO A 479 6.26 -0.70 21.38
C PRO A 479 5.34 0.09 22.32
N LEU A 480 4.91 1.30 21.93
CA LEU A 480 4.03 2.13 22.74
C LEU A 480 2.65 1.49 22.95
N VAL A 481 2.11 0.87 21.90
CA VAL A 481 0.85 0.10 21.96
C VAL A 481 1.02 -1.15 22.82
N ILE A 482 2.11 -1.90 22.66
CA ILE A 482 2.29 -3.19 23.35
C ILE A 482 2.66 -3.01 24.83
N PHE A 483 3.53 -2.04 25.14
CA PHE A 483 4.16 -1.92 26.46
C PHE A 483 3.75 -0.64 27.23
N GLY A 484 3.16 0.34 26.55
CA GLY A 484 2.84 1.64 27.17
C GLY A 484 1.57 1.66 28.01
N GLY A 485 0.79 0.57 28.01
CA GLY A 485 -0.49 0.48 28.73
C GLY A 485 -1.45 1.61 28.32
N LYS A 486 -2.29 2.06 29.26
CA LYS A 486 -3.32 3.09 29.00
C LYS A 486 -2.72 4.38 28.45
N LEU A 487 -1.70 4.89 29.13
CA LEU A 487 -1.05 6.15 28.75
C LEU A 487 -0.41 6.03 27.36
N GLY A 488 0.25 4.90 27.08
CA GLY A 488 0.82 4.62 25.78
C GLY A 488 -0.21 4.64 24.66
N SER A 489 -1.34 3.94 24.84
CA SER A 489 -2.45 3.96 23.88
C SER A 489 -3.02 5.35 23.62
N VAL A 490 -3.26 6.15 24.67
CA VAL A 490 -3.77 7.52 24.52
C VAL A 490 -2.77 8.41 23.78
N LEU A 491 -1.48 8.32 24.14
CA LEU A 491 -0.42 9.05 23.47
C LEU A 491 -0.29 8.61 22.00
N ALA A 492 -0.39 7.31 21.71
CA ALA A 492 -0.40 6.80 20.35
C ALA A 492 -1.55 7.48 19.58
N ALA A 493 -2.80 7.34 20.02
CA ALA A 493 -3.93 7.97 19.33
C ALA A 493 -3.72 9.47 19.06
N ALA A 494 -3.35 10.25 20.08
CA ALA A 494 -3.13 11.69 19.96
C ALA A 494 -2.05 12.05 18.93
N VAL A 495 -0.92 11.33 18.94
CA VAL A 495 0.18 11.58 18.00
C VAL A 495 -0.21 11.16 16.58
N ALA A 496 -0.95 10.07 16.38
CA ALA A 496 -1.42 9.70 15.03
C ALA A 496 -2.40 10.72 14.46
N PHE A 497 -3.37 11.20 15.24
CA PHE A 497 -4.28 12.26 14.79
C PHE A 497 -3.50 13.53 14.39
N SER A 498 -2.52 13.92 15.21
CA SER A 498 -1.69 15.10 14.96
C SER A 498 -0.78 14.92 13.74
N PHE A 499 -0.24 13.72 13.53
CA PHE A 499 0.56 13.37 12.37
C PHE A 499 -0.24 13.53 11.07
N HIS A 500 -1.44 12.92 11.00
CA HIS A 500 -2.29 13.00 9.81
C HIS A 500 -2.83 14.41 9.55
N LEU A 501 -3.12 15.18 10.60
CA LEU A 501 -3.47 16.59 10.47
C LEU A 501 -2.30 17.41 9.91
N GLY A 502 -1.07 17.15 10.38
CA GLY A 502 0.14 17.78 9.88
C GLY A 502 0.38 17.48 8.40
N VAL A 503 0.20 16.23 7.99
CA VAL A 503 0.32 15.79 6.57
C VAL A 503 -0.72 16.49 5.69
N ASP A 504 -1.97 16.58 6.13
CA ASP A 504 -3.01 17.31 5.38
C ASP A 504 -2.67 18.81 5.23
N LEU A 505 -2.37 19.49 6.34
CA LEU A 505 -2.07 20.92 6.32
C LEU A 505 -0.82 21.23 5.48
N LEU A 506 0.28 20.52 5.72
CA LEU A 506 1.58 20.85 5.15
C LEU A 506 1.83 20.22 3.78
N GLN A 507 1.25 19.06 3.49
CA GLN A 507 1.49 18.31 2.25
C GLN A 507 0.25 18.19 1.35
N GLY A 508 -0.94 18.52 1.86
CA GLY A 508 -2.18 18.47 1.07
C GLY A 508 -2.65 17.05 0.74
N LEU A 509 -2.31 16.10 1.59
CA LEU A 509 -2.73 14.70 1.48
C LEU A 509 -3.76 14.42 2.57
N ASP A 510 -5.01 14.26 2.17
CA ASP A 510 -6.11 14.12 3.12
C ASP A 510 -6.39 12.65 3.46
N PHE A 511 -5.82 12.20 4.57
CA PHE A 511 -6.10 10.89 5.16
C PHE A 511 -7.26 10.92 6.17
N LYS A 512 -7.80 12.10 6.52
CA LYS A 512 -8.72 12.25 7.65
C LYS A 512 -10.02 11.45 7.50
N PRO A 513 -10.70 11.40 6.34
CA PRO A 513 -11.99 10.71 6.23
C PRO A 513 -11.91 9.19 6.46
N PHE A 514 -10.74 8.56 6.26
CA PHE A 514 -10.64 7.10 6.20
C PHE A 514 -9.55 6.50 7.11
N TRP A 515 -8.46 7.23 7.43
CA TRP A 515 -7.48 6.79 8.42
C TRP A 515 -7.89 7.15 9.85
N CYS A 516 -8.28 8.40 10.08
CA CYS A 516 -8.61 8.87 11.42
C CYS A 516 -9.74 8.06 12.12
N PRO A 517 -10.78 7.58 11.42
CA PRO A 517 -11.78 6.71 12.04
C PRO A 517 -11.22 5.43 12.66
N VAL A 518 -10.09 4.92 12.16
CA VAL A 518 -9.46 3.70 12.70
C VAL A 518 -8.88 3.94 14.10
N PHE A 519 -8.45 5.18 14.39
CA PHE A 519 -7.91 5.53 15.71
C PHE A 519 -8.98 5.59 16.81
N TRP A 520 -10.28 5.48 16.48
CA TRP A 520 -11.30 5.26 17.49
C TRP A 520 -11.10 3.94 18.25
N ALA A 521 -10.26 3.01 17.76
CA ALA A 521 -9.92 1.76 18.44
C ALA A 521 -9.21 1.99 19.79
N PHE A 522 -8.64 3.18 20.00
CA PHE A 522 -8.00 3.60 21.25
C PHE A 522 -8.97 4.29 22.23
N LEU A 523 -10.20 4.61 21.81
CA LEU A 523 -11.18 5.31 22.65
C LEU A 523 -11.47 4.60 23.98
N PRO A 524 -11.62 3.26 24.03
CA PRO A 524 -11.82 2.57 25.31
C PRO A 524 -10.68 2.83 26.31
N ASP A 525 -9.44 2.91 25.85
CA ASP A 525 -8.28 3.18 26.70
C ASP A 525 -8.31 4.62 27.22
N VAL A 526 -8.76 5.57 26.40
CA VAL A 526 -8.96 6.98 26.79
C VAL A 526 -10.05 7.09 27.86
N GLN A 527 -11.18 6.41 27.66
CA GLN A 527 -12.28 6.41 28.63
C GLN A 527 -11.83 5.79 29.95
N ALA A 528 -11.15 4.65 29.90
CA ALA A 528 -10.67 3.99 31.11
C ALA A 528 -9.63 4.82 31.86
N LEU A 529 -8.76 5.55 31.14
CA LEU A 529 -7.83 6.51 31.76
C LEU A 529 -8.59 7.67 32.42
N TRP A 530 -9.60 8.22 31.75
CA TRP A 530 -10.37 9.37 32.24
C TRP A 530 -11.22 9.03 33.47
N TYR A 531 -11.82 7.85 33.49
CA TYR A 531 -12.68 7.39 34.60
C TYR A 531 -11.94 6.57 35.66
N GLY A 532 -10.61 6.41 35.54
CA GLY A 532 -9.80 5.66 36.50
C GLY A 532 -10.15 4.16 36.57
N GLN A 533 -10.68 3.57 35.51
CA GLN A 533 -11.03 2.15 35.45
C GLN A 533 -9.79 1.31 35.16
N ASP A 534 -9.64 0.15 35.82
CA ASP A 534 -8.59 -0.80 35.49
C ASP A 534 -8.76 -1.33 34.06
N VAL A 535 -7.71 -1.20 33.26
CA VAL A 535 -7.71 -1.71 31.89
C VAL A 535 -7.14 -3.10 31.96
N VAL A 536 -7.93 -4.06 31.47
CA VAL A 536 -7.48 -5.44 31.26
C VAL A 536 -6.28 -5.40 30.32
N ASN A 537 -5.22 -6.10 30.66
CA ASN A 537 -4.01 -6.16 29.84
C ASN A 537 -4.38 -6.66 28.43
N ASP A 538 -3.91 -5.99 27.37
CA ASP A 538 -4.19 -6.38 25.97
C ASP A 538 -3.85 -7.87 25.71
N TRP A 539 -2.84 -8.42 26.39
CA TRP A 539 -2.49 -9.84 26.31
C TRP A 539 -3.52 -10.77 26.97
N GLU A 540 -4.09 -10.35 28.10
CA GLU A 540 -5.17 -11.09 28.77
C GLU A 540 -6.43 -11.05 27.91
N VAL A 541 -6.75 -9.89 27.30
CA VAL A 541 -7.86 -9.76 26.35
C VAL A 541 -7.68 -10.72 25.16
N LEU A 542 -6.48 -10.81 24.60
CA LEU A 542 -6.17 -11.74 23.50
C LEU A 542 -6.26 -13.20 23.93
N ALA A 543 -5.74 -13.56 25.10
CA ALA A 543 -5.81 -14.93 25.64
C ALA A 543 -7.26 -15.35 25.87
N GLN A 544 -8.05 -14.48 26.51
CA GLN A 544 -9.47 -14.68 26.73
C GLN A 544 -10.23 -14.82 25.40
N GLY A 545 -9.91 -13.97 24.41
CA GLY A 545 -10.50 -14.07 23.07
C GLY A 545 -10.17 -15.38 22.36
N PHE A 546 -8.99 -15.95 22.56
CA PHE A 546 -8.62 -17.26 22.02
C PHE A 546 -9.39 -18.40 22.68
N GLU A 547 -9.62 -18.32 24.00
CA GLU A 547 -10.42 -19.29 24.75
C GLU A 547 -11.91 -19.23 24.35
N GLU A 548 -12.44 -18.02 24.14
CA GLU A 548 -13.82 -17.81 23.72
C GLU A 548 -14.09 -18.21 22.27
N GLU A 549 -13.18 -17.84 21.35
CA GLU A 549 -13.44 -17.84 19.91
C GLU A 549 -12.24 -18.27 19.06
N PRO A 550 -11.67 -19.47 19.29
CA PRO A 550 -10.37 -19.84 18.75
C PRO A 550 -10.31 -19.73 17.22
N CYS A 551 -11.38 -20.11 16.50
CA CYS A 551 -11.40 -20.04 15.04
C CYS A 551 -11.31 -18.60 14.51
N ARG A 552 -12.12 -17.68 15.06
CA ARG A 552 -12.18 -16.28 14.61
C ARG A 552 -10.92 -15.52 15.01
N TRP A 553 -10.43 -15.81 16.20
CA TRP A 553 -9.15 -15.32 16.69
C TRP A 553 -8.01 -15.78 15.78
N LEU A 554 -7.93 -17.09 15.45
CA LEU A 554 -6.90 -17.64 14.56
C LEU A 554 -6.94 -17.04 13.16
N MET A 555 -8.13 -16.79 12.61
CA MET A 555 -8.27 -16.11 11.31
C MET A 555 -7.74 -14.67 11.36
N SER A 556 -8.04 -13.95 12.44
CA SER A 556 -7.56 -12.56 12.65
C SER A 556 -6.05 -12.51 12.87
N ALA A 557 -5.52 -13.46 13.66
CA ALA A 557 -4.09 -13.62 13.86
C ALA A 557 -3.37 -13.98 12.55
N ALA A 558 -3.93 -14.89 11.75
CA ALA A 558 -3.40 -15.23 10.43
C ALA A 558 -3.38 -14.02 9.50
N TYR A 559 -4.44 -13.20 9.50
CA TYR A 559 -4.49 -11.96 8.73
C TYR A 559 -3.40 -10.97 9.17
N LEU A 560 -3.22 -10.77 10.49
CA LEU A 560 -2.16 -9.92 11.02
C LEU A 560 -0.77 -10.46 10.65
N LEU A 561 -0.56 -11.78 10.70
CA LEU A 561 0.71 -12.41 10.29
C LEU A 561 1.01 -12.18 8.80
N LEU A 562 -0.02 -12.20 7.94
CA LEU A 562 0.14 -11.83 6.53
C LEU A 562 0.57 -10.36 6.39
N GLN A 563 -0.06 -9.45 7.14
CA GLN A 563 0.34 -8.05 7.17
C GLN A 563 1.80 -7.88 7.62
N VAL A 564 2.22 -8.58 8.68
CA VAL A 564 3.61 -8.59 9.15
C VAL A 564 4.55 -9.13 8.07
N ALA A 565 4.19 -10.21 7.38
CA ALA A 565 4.99 -10.77 6.30
C ALA A 565 5.16 -9.79 5.12
N VAL A 566 4.08 -9.13 4.71
CA VAL A 566 4.09 -8.08 3.67
C VAL A 566 4.98 -6.91 4.09
N SER A 567 4.82 -6.47 5.34
CA SER A 567 5.56 -5.37 5.96
C SER A 567 7.07 -5.64 6.01
N LEU A 568 7.48 -6.76 6.60
CA LEU A 568 8.90 -7.12 6.79
C LEU A 568 9.60 -7.46 5.47
N ARG A 569 8.87 -7.91 4.45
CA ARG A 569 9.43 -8.20 3.12
C ARG A 569 9.45 -7.00 2.19
N PHE A 570 8.85 -5.88 2.60
CA PHE A 570 8.66 -4.67 1.79
C PHE A 570 8.05 -5.00 0.43
N LEU A 571 6.95 -5.77 0.39
CA LEU A 571 6.41 -6.24 -0.88
C LEU A 571 5.95 -5.08 -1.78
N ASP A 572 5.43 -3.98 -1.23
CA ASP A 572 5.01 -2.82 -2.03
C ASP A 572 6.20 -2.04 -2.60
N CYS A 573 7.39 -2.14 -1.99
CA CYS A 573 8.61 -1.58 -2.56
C CYS A 573 9.16 -2.42 -3.71
N ARG A 574 8.61 -3.62 -3.94
CA ARG A 574 9.04 -4.52 -5.01
C ARG A 574 8.08 -4.39 -6.18
N GLU A 575 8.67 -4.18 -7.35
CA GLU A 575 7.94 -3.97 -8.58
C GLU A 575 6.96 -5.10 -8.88
N GLY A 576 5.73 -4.73 -9.24
CA GLY A 576 4.67 -5.67 -9.60
C GLY A 576 4.16 -6.56 -8.45
N MET A 577 4.56 -6.30 -7.20
CA MET A 577 4.23 -7.14 -6.04
C MET A 577 3.35 -6.44 -4.99
N GLU A 578 2.69 -5.35 -5.34
CA GLU A 578 1.72 -4.67 -4.46
C GLU A 578 0.59 -5.64 -4.04
N CYS A 579 0.40 -5.78 -2.72
CA CYS A 579 -0.52 -6.75 -2.11
C CYS A 579 -1.71 -6.08 -1.39
N LEU A 580 -2.11 -4.90 -1.85
CA LEU A 580 -3.12 -4.06 -1.18
C LEU A 580 -4.44 -4.81 -0.94
N PRO A 581 -5.04 -4.73 0.27
CA PRO A 581 -4.78 -3.74 1.30
C PRO A 581 -3.64 -4.08 2.27
N LEU A 582 -3.02 -5.26 2.15
CA LEU A 582 -1.83 -5.54 2.94
C LEU A 582 -0.70 -4.69 2.40
N THR A 583 -0.03 -3.92 3.26
CA THR A 583 0.90 -2.90 2.79
C THR A 583 2.07 -2.67 3.75
N CYS A 584 3.27 -2.41 3.23
CA CYS A 584 4.35 -1.82 4.04
C CYS A 584 4.28 -0.28 4.07
N CYS A 585 3.28 0.30 3.39
CA CYS A 585 2.99 1.72 3.26
C CYS A 585 4.25 2.57 3.06
N PRO A 586 4.98 2.40 1.93
CA PRO A 586 6.25 3.08 1.69
C PRO A 586 6.08 4.57 1.35
N MET A 587 5.01 5.20 1.85
CA MET A 587 4.75 6.60 1.65
C MET A 587 5.92 7.41 2.21
N PHE A 588 6.42 8.31 1.37
CA PHE A 588 7.56 9.15 1.68
C PHE A 588 8.84 8.39 1.99
N ALA A 589 9.00 7.12 1.56
CA ALA A 589 10.18 6.34 1.92
C ALA A 589 11.48 6.83 1.26
N VAL A 590 11.39 7.46 0.09
CA VAL A 590 12.54 7.92 -0.69
C VAL A 590 13.13 9.17 -0.04
N PRO A 591 14.40 9.15 0.42
CA PRO A 591 15.07 10.36 0.89
C PRO A 591 15.21 11.31 -0.30
N ARG A 592 14.93 12.58 -0.05
CA ARG A 592 15.03 13.65 -1.05
C ARG A 592 15.75 14.85 -0.49
N ASN A 593 16.36 15.62 -1.38
CA ASN A 593 16.98 16.89 -1.05
C ASN A 593 16.77 17.87 -2.21
N LEU A 594 16.31 19.08 -1.86
CA LEU A 594 15.99 20.15 -2.81
C LEU A 594 17.15 20.49 -3.76
N PHE A 595 18.38 20.45 -3.26
CA PHE A 595 19.58 20.89 -3.98
C PHE A 595 20.49 19.74 -4.41
N ASP A 596 20.03 18.50 -4.25
CA ASP A 596 20.81 17.34 -4.66
C ASP A 596 20.60 17.02 -6.15
N LYS A 597 21.48 16.17 -6.68
CA LYS A 597 21.52 15.73 -8.08
C LYS A 597 20.57 14.54 -8.29
N GLU A 598 19.29 14.78 -8.08
CA GLU A 598 18.21 13.81 -8.28
C GLU A 598 17.28 14.25 -9.42
N ILE A 599 16.33 13.38 -9.81
CA ILE A 599 15.26 13.78 -10.71
C ILE A 599 14.52 14.96 -10.07
N ARG A 600 14.48 16.09 -10.78
CA ARG A 600 13.76 17.28 -10.37
C ARG A 600 12.54 17.43 -11.26
N GLY A 601 11.39 17.65 -10.67
CA GLY A 601 10.18 17.86 -11.45
C GLY A 601 9.02 18.26 -10.56
N GLY A 602 7.96 18.70 -11.20
CA GLY A 602 6.75 19.12 -10.53
C GLY A 602 5.57 19.21 -11.47
N VAL A 603 4.39 19.39 -10.88
CA VAL A 603 3.14 19.58 -11.60
C VAL A 603 2.42 20.82 -11.11
N MET A 604 2.09 21.75 -12.01
CA MET A 604 1.10 22.82 -11.74
C MET A 604 -0.24 22.40 -12.28
N THR A 605 -1.28 22.67 -11.50
CA THR A 605 -2.64 22.63 -11.99
C THR A 605 -3.51 23.67 -11.28
N ASP A 606 -4.56 24.11 -11.96
CA ASP A 606 -5.65 24.90 -11.39
C ASP A 606 -6.77 24.04 -10.79
N LEU A 607 -6.66 22.72 -10.89
CA LEU A 607 -7.53 21.81 -10.15
C LEU A 607 -7.20 21.83 -8.66
N ASP A 608 -8.23 21.77 -7.82
CA ASP A 608 -8.05 21.61 -6.37
C ASP A 608 -7.73 20.14 -6.03
N LEU A 609 -6.44 19.80 -6.10
CA LEU A 609 -5.94 18.47 -5.75
C LEU A 609 -5.98 18.16 -4.23
N ARG A 610 -6.37 19.12 -3.38
CA ARG A 610 -6.70 18.84 -1.96
C ARG A 610 -8.15 18.40 -1.81
N GLY A 611 -9.00 18.83 -2.74
CA GLY A 611 -10.34 18.32 -2.93
C GLY A 611 -10.36 16.89 -3.43
N GLY A 612 -11.56 16.32 -3.46
CA GLY A 612 -11.81 15.10 -4.23
C GLY A 612 -12.31 15.45 -5.62
N GLY A 613 -12.33 14.46 -6.51
CA GLY A 613 -12.90 14.56 -7.84
C GLY A 613 -11.88 14.73 -8.97
N HIS A 614 -10.58 14.77 -8.67
CA HIS A 614 -9.54 15.07 -9.65
C HIS A 614 -8.56 13.90 -9.82
N VAL A 615 -7.82 13.90 -10.93
CA VAL A 615 -6.72 12.93 -11.13
C VAL A 615 -5.54 13.39 -10.30
N ASP A 616 -4.94 12.48 -9.53
CA ASP A 616 -3.72 12.77 -8.76
C ASP A 616 -2.49 12.81 -9.67
N PHE A 617 -2.25 13.96 -10.28
CA PHE A 617 -1.11 14.17 -11.18
C PHE A 617 0.24 14.16 -10.48
N ALA A 618 0.28 14.35 -9.15
CA ALA A 618 1.52 14.58 -8.43
C ALA A 618 2.44 13.35 -8.36
N TYR A 619 1.88 12.14 -8.54
CA TYR A 619 2.63 10.92 -8.22
C TYR A 619 2.70 9.87 -9.34
N ASN A 620 1.85 9.91 -10.39
CA ASN A 620 1.67 8.72 -11.24
C ASN A 620 1.62 8.94 -12.76
N PHE A 621 1.70 10.17 -13.26
CA PHE A 621 1.33 10.45 -14.66
C PHE A 621 2.33 11.34 -15.41
N PHE A 622 3.61 11.28 -15.03
CA PHE A 622 4.62 12.00 -15.79
C PHE A 622 4.71 11.43 -17.21
N PRO A 623 4.59 12.26 -18.27
CA PRO A 623 4.58 11.81 -19.67
C PRO A 623 5.82 11.01 -20.10
N TRP A 624 6.91 11.19 -19.36
CA TRP A 624 8.23 10.65 -19.65
C TRP A 624 8.51 9.33 -18.91
N LEU A 625 7.54 8.82 -18.14
CA LEU A 625 7.72 7.56 -17.43
C LEU A 625 7.67 6.36 -18.38
N THR A 626 8.40 5.31 -18.03
CA THR A 626 8.35 4.01 -18.73
C THR A 626 7.01 3.33 -18.52
N ASP A 627 6.48 3.37 -17.30
CA ASP A 627 5.20 2.79 -16.93
C ASP A 627 4.07 3.82 -17.03
N LEU A 628 3.07 3.53 -17.86
CA LEU A 628 1.87 4.36 -18.05
C LEU A 628 2.14 5.84 -18.42
N PRO A 629 2.94 6.12 -19.47
CA PRO A 629 3.14 7.49 -19.91
C PRO A 629 1.81 8.14 -20.28
N LEU A 630 1.58 9.34 -19.75
CA LEU A 630 0.45 10.17 -20.19
C LEU A 630 0.76 10.75 -21.56
N SER A 631 0.05 10.32 -22.61
CA SER A 631 0.30 10.84 -23.95
C SER A 631 -0.15 12.30 -24.04
N GLY A 632 0.44 13.07 -24.98
CA GLY A 632 0.00 14.46 -25.22
C GLY A 632 -1.49 14.56 -25.59
N LYS A 633 -2.03 13.54 -26.27
CA LYS A 633 -3.46 13.45 -26.56
C LYS A 633 -4.29 13.29 -25.28
N ASP A 634 -3.88 12.40 -24.38
CA ASP A 634 -4.59 12.16 -23.12
C ASP A 634 -4.49 13.37 -22.18
N LEU A 635 -3.33 14.03 -22.15
CA LEU A 635 -3.13 15.27 -21.40
C LEU A 635 -4.08 16.38 -21.88
N ASN A 636 -4.25 16.53 -23.20
CA ASN A 636 -5.17 17.51 -23.78
C ASN A 636 -6.65 17.22 -23.47
N GLN A 637 -6.99 16.01 -23.01
CA GLN A 637 -8.34 15.65 -22.58
C GLN A 637 -8.55 15.87 -21.08
N MET A 638 -7.50 16.18 -20.32
CA MET A 638 -7.62 16.40 -18.88
C MET A 638 -8.38 17.70 -18.60
N PRO A 639 -9.25 17.71 -17.58
CA PRO A 639 -9.94 18.92 -17.17
C PRO A 639 -8.94 19.90 -16.52
N GLY A 640 -9.22 21.19 -16.67
CA GLY A 640 -8.35 22.25 -16.14
C GLY A 640 -7.01 22.31 -16.87
N ARG A 641 -6.13 23.21 -16.44
CA ARG A 641 -4.78 23.33 -16.97
C ARG A 641 -3.84 22.49 -16.14
N VAL A 642 -2.98 21.77 -16.82
CA VAL A 642 -1.97 20.89 -16.21
C VAL A 642 -0.66 21.13 -16.92
N LEU A 643 0.39 21.42 -16.16
CA LEU A 643 1.75 21.57 -16.63
C LEU A 643 2.66 20.67 -15.81
N PHE A 644 3.28 19.71 -16.49
CA PHE A 644 4.39 18.92 -15.98
C PHE A 644 5.70 19.54 -16.42
N TRP A 645 6.67 19.58 -15.52
CA TRP A 645 8.05 19.90 -15.85
C TRP A 645 8.98 18.91 -15.17
N MET A 646 10.10 18.60 -15.80
CA MET A 646 11.12 17.72 -15.25
C MET A 646 12.50 18.03 -15.84
N SER A 647 13.54 17.82 -15.04
CA SER A 647 14.94 17.78 -15.47
C SER A 647 15.48 16.37 -15.25
N THR A 648 16.20 15.86 -16.24
CA THR A 648 16.83 14.54 -16.24
C THR A 648 18.33 14.62 -16.49
N LEU A 649 18.95 15.80 -16.27
CA LEU A 649 20.41 15.95 -16.27
C LEU A 649 21.07 15.05 -15.22
N HIS A 650 20.43 14.93 -14.06
CA HIS A 650 20.85 14.05 -12.99
C HIS A 650 19.72 13.11 -12.64
N VAL A 651 19.94 11.83 -12.88
CA VAL A 651 19.00 10.76 -12.52
C VAL A 651 19.77 9.72 -11.74
N ASP A 652 19.36 9.47 -10.50
CA ASP A 652 19.90 8.39 -9.69
C ASP A 652 19.78 7.06 -10.45
N ASP A 653 20.83 6.23 -10.43
CA ASP A 653 20.88 4.97 -11.16
C ASP A 653 19.69 4.05 -10.83
N GLN A 654 19.18 4.09 -9.59
CA GLN A 654 18.00 3.34 -9.16
C GLN A 654 16.70 3.81 -9.82
N LEU A 655 16.66 5.07 -10.28
CA LEU A 655 15.49 5.72 -10.85
C LEU A 655 15.55 5.81 -12.38
N LYS A 656 16.70 5.55 -13.03
CA LYS A 656 16.86 5.61 -14.49
C LYS A 656 15.81 4.80 -15.24
N ARG A 657 15.44 3.64 -14.71
CA ARG A 657 14.42 2.75 -15.29
C ARG A 657 13.02 3.36 -15.33
N LEU A 658 12.74 4.37 -14.50
CA LEU A 658 11.44 5.03 -14.45
C LEU A 658 11.29 6.01 -15.61
N VAL A 659 12.39 6.48 -16.19
CA VAL A 659 12.40 7.47 -17.28
C VAL A 659 12.75 6.77 -18.59
N LYS A 660 12.02 7.07 -19.67
CA LYS A 660 12.36 6.49 -20.97
C LYS A 660 13.76 6.95 -21.44
N PRO A 661 14.58 6.09 -22.06
CA PRO A 661 15.94 6.43 -22.45
C PRO A 661 16.06 7.70 -23.32
N GLU A 662 15.11 7.96 -24.21
CA GLU A 662 15.07 9.15 -25.07
C GLU A 662 14.86 10.48 -24.32
N HIS A 663 14.41 10.40 -23.07
CA HIS A 663 14.14 11.52 -22.18
C HIS A 663 15.22 11.72 -21.12
N MET A 664 16.33 10.99 -21.21
CA MET A 664 17.51 11.16 -20.35
C MET A 664 18.34 12.37 -20.79
N ASP A 665 19.12 12.91 -19.84
CA ASP A 665 20.08 14.00 -20.06
C ASP A 665 19.44 15.27 -20.65
N LYS A 666 18.18 15.56 -20.27
CA LYS A 666 17.46 16.77 -20.68
C LYS A 666 17.50 17.79 -19.56
N GLU A 667 17.92 19.02 -19.89
CA GLU A 667 17.90 20.14 -18.95
C GLU A 667 16.50 20.45 -18.47
N LEU A 668 15.57 20.69 -19.39
CA LEU A 668 14.18 20.96 -19.09
C LEU A 668 13.28 20.25 -20.10
N MET A 669 12.36 19.45 -19.58
CA MET A 669 11.24 18.91 -20.32
C MET A 669 9.97 19.53 -19.77
N ILE A 670 9.11 20.00 -20.66
CA ILE A 670 7.79 20.55 -20.32
C ILE A 670 6.73 19.82 -21.12
N CYS A 671 5.62 19.51 -20.47
CA CYS A 671 4.43 18.97 -21.12
C CYS A 671 3.20 19.63 -20.48
N ALA A 672 2.38 20.27 -21.30
CA ALA A 672 1.18 20.97 -20.84
C ALA A 672 0.03 20.80 -21.83
N ASN A 673 -1.21 20.88 -21.33
CA ASN A 673 -2.41 20.91 -22.18
C ASN A 673 -2.81 22.32 -22.62
N PHE A 674 -1.91 23.29 -22.51
CA PHE A 674 -2.07 24.68 -22.91
C PHE A 674 -0.74 25.25 -23.38
N GLU A 675 -0.78 26.41 -24.04
CA GLU A 675 0.43 27.08 -24.51
C GLU A 675 1.19 27.71 -23.33
N VAL A 676 2.37 27.19 -23.02
CA VAL A 676 3.20 27.68 -21.92
C VAL A 676 3.86 29.01 -22.31
N SER A 677 3.58 30.07 -21.54
CA SER A 677 4.15 31.39 -21.84
C SER A 677 5.70 31.37 -21.83
N PRO A 678 6.36 32.13 -22.72
CA PRO A 678 7.83 32.22 -22.74
C PRO A 678 8.44 32.69 -21.42
N LEU A 679 7.72 33.56 -20.68
CA LEU A 679 8.12 34.03 -19.36
C LEU A 679 8.14 32.89 -18.34
N LEU A 680 7.09 32.06 -18.31
CA LEU A 680 7.04 30.89 -17.42
C LEU A 680 8.13 29.88 -17.77
N HIS A 681 8.34 29.61 -19.06
CA HIS A 681 9.43 28.75 -19.53
C HIS A 681 10.79 29.27 -19.06
N THR A 682 11.06 30.56 -19.23
CA THR A 682 12.31 31.21 -18.80
C THR A 682 12.50 31.10 -17.30
N LYS A 683 11.44 31.28 -16.50
CA LYS A 683 11.50 31.17 -15.04
C LYS A 683 11.71 29.74 -14.55
N LEU A 684 11.18 28.74 -15.26
CA LEU A 684 11.49 27.33 -15.00
C LEU A 684 12.96 27.00 -15.30
N LEU A 685 13.55 27.57 -16.36
CA LEU A 685 14.98 27.44 -16.62
C LEU A 685 15.82 28.13 -15.55
N GLU A 686 15.43 29.33 -15.10
CA GLU A 686 16.10 30.05 -14.02
C GLU A 686 16.08 29.24 -12.71
N LEU A 687 14.93 28.62 -12.38
CA LEU A 687 14.78 27.70 -11.27
C LEU A 687 15.76 26.52 -11.36
N LEU A 688 15.82 25.86 -12.53
CA LEU A 688 16.72 24.73 -12.73
C LEU A 688 18.18 25.15 -12.66
N HIS A 689 18.54 26.28 -13.26
CA HIS A 689 19.89 26.83 -13.19
C HIS A 689 20.31 27.14 -11.75
N HIS A 690 19.40 27.70 -10.94
CA HIS A 690 19.61 27.92 -9.51
C HIS A 690 19.90 26.61 -8.77
N LEU A 691 19.13 25.55 -9.06
CA LEU A 691 19.32 24.24 -8.45
C LEU A 691 20.59 23.51 -8.95
N GLU A 692 21.02 23.73 -10.20
CA GLU A 692 22.26 23.15 -10.76
C GLU A 692 23.53 23.80 -10.19
N GLN A 693 23.47 25.08 -9.82
CA GLN A 693 24.58 25.78 -9.18
C GLN A 693 24.71 25.49 -7.69
N ALA A 694 23.67 24.92 -7.08
CA ALA A 694 23.64 24.61 -5.66
C ALA A 694 24.45 23.35 -5.32
N CYS A 695 24.90 23.27 -4.08
CA CYS A 695 25.45 22.06 -3.51
C CYS A 695 24.40 21.36 -2.62
N PRO A 696 24.51 20.05 -2.39
CA PRO A 696 23.56 19.33 -1.56
C PRO A 696 23.41 19.88 -0.14
N ASP A 697 24.39 20.60 0.42
CA ASP A 697 24.36 21.19 1.76
C ASP A 697 23.54 22.49 1.83
N ASP A 698 23.18 23.06 0.68
CA ASP A 698 22.44 24.33 0.59
C ASP A 698 21.00 24.26 1.14
N TRP A 699 20.47 23.05 1.39
CA TRP A 699 19.16 22.86 2.02
C TRP A 699 19.07 23.48 3.43
N ALA A 700 20.22 23.63 4.09
CA ALA A 700 20.32 24.28 5.39
C ALA A 700 20.51 25.81 5.30
N ASP A 701 20.79 26.36 4.12
CA ASP A 701 20.93 27.80 3.89
C ASP A 701 19.56 28.44 3.66
N ALA A 702 19.09 29.17 4.68
CA ALA A 702 17.79 29.84 4.64
C ALA A 702 17.66 30.85 3.49
N ALA A 703 18.75 31.50 3.07
CA ALA A 703 18.71 32.48 1.98
C ALA A 703 18.49 31.79 0.63
N LYS A 704 19.21 30.68 0.38
CA LYS A 704 19.03 29.86 -0.84
C LYS A 704 17.65 29.21 -0.89
N VAL A 705 17.19 28.64 0.22
CA VAL A 705 15.82 28.09 0.30
C VAL A 705 14.77 29.18 0.08
N THR A 706 14.96 30.39 0.60
CA THR A 706 14.05 31.52 0.35
C THR A 706 14.02 31.90 -1.12
N SER A 707 15.19 32.00 -1.77
CA SER A 707 15.29 32.28 -3.20
C SER A 707 14.56 31.22 -4.04
N LEU A 708 14.71 29.94 -3.67
CA LEU A 708 14.00 28.83 -4.31
C LEU A 708 12.46 28.96 -4.16
N ILE A 709 11.98 29.28 -2.97
CA ILE A 709 10.55 29.50 -2.70
C ILE A 709 10.00 30.69 -3.50
N GLU A 710 10.77 31.76 -3.64
CA GLU A 710 10.39 32.95 -4.42
C GLU A 710 10.31 32.62 -5.91
N LEU A 711 11.29 31.91 -6.47
CA LEU A 711 11.27 31.43 -7.86
C LEU A 711 10.08 30.51 -8.12
N GLN A 712 9.79 29.58 -7.21
CA GLN A 712 8.60 28.73 -7.28
C GLN A 712 7.31 29.58 -7.28
N ALA A 713 7.20 30.54 -6.36
CA ALA A 713 6.04 31.41 -6.25
C ALA A 713 5.85 32.26 -7.52
N GLU A 714 6.93 32.72 -8.14
CA GLU A 714 6.89 33.44 -9.40
C GLU A 714 6.42 32.55 -10.56
N CYS A 715 6.96 31.33 -10.69
CA CYS A 715 6.48 30.34 -11.65
C CYS A 715 4.97 30.08 -11.49
N ARG A 716 4.51 29.89 -10.25
CA ARG A 716 3.09 29.67 -9.94
C ARG A 716 2.23 30.88 -10.32
N ARG A 717 2.67 32.10 -10.00
CA ARG A 717 1.98 33.34 -10.36
C ARG A 717 1.86 33.49 -11.88
N LEU A 718 2.91 33.16 -12.63
CA LEU A 718 2.89 33.20 -14.10
C LEU A 718 1.95 32.14 -14.70
N PHE A 719 1.91 30.94 -14.10
CA PHE A 719 0.92 29.90 -14.45
C PHE A 719 -0.52 30.36 -14.20
N GLU A 720 -0.78 31.02 -13.08
CA GLU A 720 -2.10 31.55 -12.72
C GLU A 720 -2.50 32.77 -13.57
N ALA A 721 -1.56 33.66 -13.89
CA ALA A 721 -1.82 34.82 -14.75
C ALA A 721 -2.24 34.41 -16.18
N HIS A 722 -1.74 33.29 -16.68
CA HIS A 722 -2.16 32.74 -17.96
C HIS A 722 -3.64 32.27 -17.93
N ALA A 723 -4.18 31.92 -16.76
CA ALA A 723 -5.57 31.47 -16.59
C ALA A 723 -6.55 32.58 -16.93
N VAL A 724 -6.31 33.73 -16.31
CA VAL A 724 -7.19 34.89 -16.34
C VAL A 724 -7.31 35.43 -17.77
N ASN A 725 -6.23 35.37 -18.54
CA ASN A 725 -6.22 35.83 -19.93
C ASN A 725 -7.05 34.94 -20.87
N LEU A 726 -7.07 33.61 -20.65
CA LEU A 726 -7.87 32.69 -21.46
C LEU A 726 -9.36 32.79 -21.12
N GLU A 727 -9.71 32.88 -19.84
CA GLU A 727 -11.11 33.08 -19.44
C GLU A 727 -11.66 34.41 -19.97
N ALA A 728 -10.85 35.46 -19.98
CA ALA A 728 -11.23 36.74 -20.60
C ALA A 728 -11.41 36.62 -22.13
N GLN A 729 -10.58 35.83 -22.81
CA GLN A 729 -10.72 35.56 -24.25
C GLN A 729 -11.99 34.74 -24.55
N ASP A 730 -12.24 33.66 -23.82
CA ASP A 730 -13.43 32.81 -23.99
C ASP A 730 -14.73 33.55 -23.63
N ALA A 731 -14.70 34.39 -22.60
CA ALA A 731 -15.83 35.27 -22.26
C ALA A 731 -16.09 36.31 -23.37
N SER A 732 -15.04 36.84 -24.00
CA SER A 732 -15.19 37.80 -25.10
C SER A 732 -15.71 37.16 -26.39
N CYS A 733 -15.38 35.89 -26.65
CA CYS A 733 -15.89 35.13 -27.79
C CYS A 733 -17.33 34.62 -27.56
N SER A 734 -17.69 34.22 -26.35
CA SER A 734 -19.04 33.72 -26.03
C SER A 734 -20.11 34.82 -25.95
N PHE A 735 -19.72 36.08 -25.70
CA PHE A 735 -20.67 37.21 -25.66
C PHE A 735 -21.28 37.57 -27.04
N GLN A 736 -20.79 37.00 -28.14
CA GLN A 736 -21.40 37.15 -29.47
C GLN A 736 -22.45 36.08 -29.83
N ALA A 737 -22.65 35.05 -29.00
CA ALA A 737 -23.69 34.04 -29.22
C ALA A 737 -24.98 34.39 -28.45
N LYS A 738 -25.66 35.47 -28.84
CA LYS A 738 -27.03 35.76 -28.37
C LYS A 738 -28.05 35.02 -29.23
N GLY A 739 -28.79 34.09 -28.61
CA GLY A 739 -30.18 33.85 -29.01
C GLY A 739 -30.68 32.41 -28.90
N THR A 740 -31.04 31.97 -27.68
CA THR A 740 -32.32 31.30 -27.37
C THR A 740 -32.44 31.07 -25.86
N PRO A 741 -33.61 31.36 -25.23
CA PRO A 741 -33.85 31.02 -23.83
C PRO A 741 -34.36 29.58 -23.73
N ASP A 742 -33.58 28.68 -23.12
CA ASP A 742 -33.97 27.29 -22.94
C ASP A 742 -34.61 27.05 -21.56
N LEU A 743 -35.86 26.60 -21.58
CA LEU A 743 -36.82 26.55 -20.48
C LEU A 743 -36.72 25.24 -19.67
N LEU A 744 -35.59 24.54 -19.74
CA LEU A 744 -35.43 23.15 -19.27
C LEU A 744 -34.50 23.00 -18.05
N ASN A 745 -34.46 24.00 -17.17
CA ASN A 745 -33.53 24.04 -16.03
C ASN A 745 -34.17 23.74 -14.64
N TRP A 746 -35.30 23.02 -14.61
CA TRP A 746 -36.02 22.71 -13.35
C TRP A 746 -35.68 21.34 -12.73
N MET A 747 -34.93 20.47 -13.40
CA MET A 747 -34.53 19.15 -12.84
C MET A 747 -33.12 19.12 -12.22
N ASN A 748 -32.38 20.24 -12.21
CA ASN A 748 -31.08 20.36 -11.55
C ASN A 748 -31.16 20.67 -10.03
N PHE A 749 -32.35 20.60 -9.43
CA PHE A 749 -32.59 20.99 -8.04
C PHE A 749 -32.07 20.01 -6.97
N PHE A 750 -31.55 18.82 -7.37
CA PHE A 750 -30.96 17.83 -6.44
C PHE A 750 -29.45 17.61 -6.61
N THR A 751 -28.77 18.44 -7.41
CA THR A 751 -27.31 18.46 -7.51
C THR A 751 -26.81 19.82 -7.02
N PRO A 752 -25.92 19.89 -6.02
CA PRO A 752 -25.25 21.15 -5.72
C PRO A 752 -24.31 21.46 -6.88
N THR A 753 -24.74 22.34 -7.77
CA THR A 753 -23.92 22.95 -8.81
C THR A 753 -22.94 23.92 -8.18
N GLU A 754 -21.66 23.69 -8.46
CA GLU A 754 -20.61 24.69 -8.66
C GLU A 754 -20.43 25.73 -7.54
N CYS A 755 -19.56 25.40 -6.58
CA CYS A 755 -18.79 26.42 -5.88
C CYS A 755 -17.81 27.05 -6.87
N HIS A 756 -18.16 28.18 -7.47
CA HIS A 756 -17.17 29.14 -7.96
C HIS A 756 -16.33 29.62 -6.77
N PRO A 757 -14.99 29.43 -6.75
CA PRO A 757 -14.17 30.09 -5.75
C PRO A 757 -13.96 31.55 -6.15
N TYR A 758 -14.55 32.45 -5.37
CA TYR A 758 -14.05 33.77 -5.00
C TYR A 758 -13.12 34.49 -6.00
N VAL A 759 -13.71 35.40 -6.77
CA VAL A 759 -13.09 36.69 -7.06
C VAL A 759 -13.44 37.61 -5.89
N ALA A 760 -12.48 37.90 -5.02
CA ALA A 760 -12.60 38.97 -4.04
C ALA A 760 -11.29 39.77 -3.97
N ALA A 761 -11.38 40.99 -4.52
CA ALA A 761 -10.65 42.21 -4.24
C ALA A 761 -9.42 42.16 -3.31
N GLN A 762 -8.22 42.31 -3.88
CA GLN A 762 -7.34 43.49 -3.71
C GLN A 762 -6.15 43.41 -4.67
#